data_AF-A0A7X7MEI4-F1
#
_entry.id   AF-A0A7X7MEI4-F1
#
_cell.length_a   1.000
_cell.length_b   1.000
_cell.length_c   1.000
_cell.angle_alpha   90.00
_cell.angle_beta   90.00
_cell.angle_gamma   90.00
#
_symmetry.space_group_name_H-M   'P 1'
#
loop_
_entity.id
_entity.type
_entity.pdbx_description
1 polymer ?
#
loop_
_entity_poly.entity_id
_entity_poly.type
_entity_poly.pdbx_seq_one_letter_code
_entity_poly.pdbx_strand_id
1 'polypeptide(L)'
;MSGILYGWGGNIASWNGRFERIITVTTSESNEIDRYGRSAVYSCEQGPQGDFKNCVFKRIYTTSTCKYGTPILAAGSSALTGCAFVDNFYECKPVVGRAYCLVGNPEKYQGTIIADGCSFVGNTVSAPTAVHETGWAIGVLGGGGQSYRHVVVNCTFASNAVAVAGAPDASAIVRSQGLLSSALGTSSSTEAGVANCTFVNTAAEGVCDVAQFGAFHAKDLYVMNGVLAGGKTAPTPFSASVPGVFHVRDCTVGNFHTVPGWLDVEGLETDDVPLEAFADDATARPLFRPLARTPGLRDTYDFATNKVLSAVWSLYKYRTGPDAAWTVFVPGVTGNGTVVSPETPLPDALGAPRAFGAFTRGAVQQIADGSEGHTLLLRADPVSGGSFSTANAIHVPSGTAAPSVTAMPAAGATFDGWYDAEENLITEATVFSPGVLTADAIYTARFETPAVTLTFDLGGAGVFGNGLATTSCATRAGAVLGVPPSFVSDDAYLAEGWSPAIPAYVPSTNATYRLGSVSKAIRIIRVVPAAEACGPAAQDGLSWATAYGDVLAAYADAARYRGEVWAKTGRYAFGGLKPMSNVALIGGFRGDETTAGAADPAAHPTVFSGDVNGDTYWTYAGVKDTPAIRTNVWTGLVYNGPDTNSWTHAYWLANGNSSDDIDAFAAGVDLVTNCLFQGIVITCYKTSTFGFGDNCDVAFNRCRFLANNSSCVGTWTGMFATSGRLLLDGCEFSATPATIYFTGESQVVTNTVRNCLFTRNLDLSFSGIFNYRTAHPLFMTGTTFRHNYIASWNAYHDPVIGFNHSKAVAWIEDCTLENSLVMESTYAPIMIYSGKAFFNRCRFIGNTYSGGDTTGKSGVFNCLDYRGYFRDCLFQGNRSMTKKTAVSCLLWPARVVNCTFVNNIASAPTATSSDQQTIAAGNAAVIAHCAFRGNIAEGSTTPAADVYLAPGGSGKSASFVNNVIETSCGYANFTPLRASAGASYLITNNVVQGFSAAAVPGTGFGDTLDAAPRFKASLAVSGDRPEQLVLSGLSPARSLGVPIVQQSDGSLYLRDDAYNAAKPWRPLAANAAPVASVADEDAYLPDAFGRARGLRNSVPGPLLAPPAGAVIILR
;
A
#
# COMPACT_ATOMS: atom_id res chain seq x y z
N MET A 1 -9.66 14.31 -15.61
CA MET A 1 -10.53 15.35 -15.06
C MET A 1 -11.79 15.27 -15.89
N SER A 2 -12.90 14.78 -15.31
CA SER A 2 -14.10 14.50 -16.09
C SER A 2 -15.36 14.80 -15.26
N GLY A 3 -16.15 15.73 -15.78
CA GLY A 3 -17.43 16.22 -15.28
C GLY A 3 -17.81 17.42 -16.14
N ILE A 4 -19.11 17.63 -16.40
CA ILE A 4 -19.60 18.82 -17.11
C ILE A 4 -19.15 20.11 -16.41
N LEU A 5 -19.11 20.07 -15.08
CA LEU A 5 -18.63 21.11 -14.20
C LEU A 5 -17.38 20.60 -13.45
N TYR A 6 -16.33 21.41 -13.45
CA TYR A 6 -15.08 21.10 -12.73
C TYR A 6 -14.68 22.27 -11.83
N GLY A 7 -14.48 22.00 -10.54
CA GLY A 7 -14.03 22.99 -9.57
C GLY A 7 -12.52 22.92 -9.32
N TRP A 8 -11.77 23.94 -9.75
CA TRP A 8 -10.35 24.13 -9.41
C TRP A 8 -10.16 25.38 -8.55
N GLY A 9 -9.78 25.20 -7.27
CA GLY A 9 -9.34 26.30 -6.40
C GLY A 9 -10.36 27.39 -6.01
N GLY A 10 -11.66 27.23 -6.26
CA GLY A 10 -12.70 28.22 -5.92
C GLY A 10 -14.12 27.67 -5.76
N ASN A 11 -14.95 28.31 -4.93
CA ASN A 11 -16.32 27.87 -4.59
C ASN A 11 -17.31 28.10 -5.73
N ILE A 12 -18.23 27.14 -5.95
CA ILE A 12 -19.45 27.40 -6.74
C ILE A 12 -20.46 28.03 -5.78
N ALA A 13 -20.67 29.35 -5.88
CA ALA A 13 -21.39 30.13 -4.87
C ALA A 13 -22.90 29.80 -4.75
N SER A 14 -23.55 29.34 -5.83
CA SER A 14 -24.89 28.75 -5.85
C SER A 14 -25.22 28.38 -7.30
N TRP A 15 -25.62 27.13 -7.57
CA TRP A 15 -26.04 26.69 -8.90
C TRP A 15 -27.49 26.20 -8.87
N ASN A 16 -28.27 26.60 -9.87
CA ASN A 16 -29.62 26.08 -10.12
C ASN A 16 -29.70 25.70 -11.60
N GLY A 17 -29.77 24.40 -11.89
CA GLY A 17 -29.69 23.90 -13.26
C GLY A 17 -30.25 22.50 -13.44
N ARG A 18 -30.41 22.10 -14.70
CA ARG A 18 -31.01 20.84 -15.10
C ARG A 18 -30.05 20.04 -15.98
N PHE A 19 -29.68 18.85 -15.52
CA PHE A 19 -28.80 17.89 -16.17
C PHE A 19 -29.60 16.65 -16.54
N GLU A 20 -29.84 16.44 -17.83
CA GLU A 20 -30.62 15.29 -18.28
C GLU A 20 -29.96 14.53 -19.43
N ARG A 21 -30.22 13.21 -19.50
CA ARG A 21 -29.84 12.37 -20.65
C ARG A 21 -28.34 12.40 -20.96
N ILE A 22 -27.53 12.29 -19.92
CA ILE A 22 -26.07 12.26 -20.02
C ILE A 22 -25.61 10.80 -19.99
N ILE A 23 -24.65 10.45 -20.84
CA ILE A 23 -24.00 9.14 -20.86
C ILE A 23 -22.51 9.35 -20.64
N THR A 24 -21.96 8.75 -19.59
CA THR A 24 -20.53 8.80 -19.28
C THR A 24 -19.98 7.38 -19.17
N VAL A 25 -18.90 7.09 -19.91
CA VAL A 25 -18.21 5.80 -19.88
C VAL A 25 -16.74 6.05 -19.61
N THR A 26 -16.19 5.43 -18.56
CA THR A 26 -14.81 5.64 -18.14
C THR A 26 -14.02 4.34 -18.18
N THR A 27 -12.91 4.30 -18.92
CA THR A 27 -12.11 3.08 -19.12
C THR A 27 -10.63 3.15 -18.74
N SER A 28 -10.05 4.34 -18.58
CA SER A 28 -8.61 4.54 -18.30
C SER A 28 -8.32 4.82 -16.82
N GLU A 29 -7.19 4.33 -16.31
CA GLU A 29 -6.66 4.67 -14.98
C GLU A 29 -5.53 5.70 -15.13
N SER A 30 -5.53 6.76 -14.31
CA SER A 30 -4.46 7.78 -14.36
C SER A 30 -4.33 8.43 -12.99
N ASN A 31 -3.11 8.36 -12.44
CA ASN A 31 -2.74 8.79 -11.09
C ASN A 31 -3.21 10.20 -10.66
N GLU A 32 -3.26 11.16 -11.59
CA GLU A 32 -3.65 12.55 -11.28
C GLU A 32 -5.17 12.75 -11.30
N ILE A 33 -5.90 12.08 -12.20
CA ILE A 33 -7.36 12.19 -12.32
C ILE A 33 -8.08 11.40 -11.23
N ASP A 34 -7.44 10.31 -10.79
CA ASP A 34 -8.02 9.41 -9.82
C ASP A 34 -8.14 10.13 -8.45
N ARG A 35 -7.05 10.73 -7.94
CA ARG A 35 -6.98 11.43 -6.63
C ARG A 35 -8.09 12.44 -6.33
N TYR A 36 -8.75 12.99 -7.35
CA TYR A 36 -9.70 14.09 -7.24
C TYR A 36 -11.17 13.70 -7.52
N GLY A 37 -11.42 12.43 -7.86
CA GLY A 37 -12.75 11.88 -8.11
C GLY A 37 -13.31 12.25 -9.49
N ARG A 38 -13.65 11.23 -10.29
CA ARG A 38 -14.31 11.39 -11.60
C ARG A 38 -15.81 11.47 -11.46
N SER A 39 -16.48 12.20 -12.34
CA SER A 39 -17.93 12.33 -12.29
C SER A 39 -18.57 12.43 -13.67
N ALA A 40 -19.87 12.15 -13.77
CA ALA A 40 -20.63 12.49 -14.96
C ALA A 40 -20.92 14.00 -15.04
N VAL A 41 -21.25 14.65 -13.92
CA VAL A 41 -21.68 16.05 -13.89
C VAL A 41 -20.72 16.96 -13.13
N TYR A 42 -20.31 16.65 -11.90
CA TYR A 42 -19.46 17.56 -11.10
C TYR A 42 -18.36 16.84 -10.31
N SER A 43 -17.13 17.34 -10.44
CA SER A 43 -15.91 16.88 -9.74
C SER A 43 -15.05 18.07 -9.26
N CYS A 44 -14.19 17.86 -8.25
CA CYS A 44 -13.33 18.92 -7.70
C CYS A 44 -11.98 18.43 -7.11
N GLU A 45 -10.91 19.21 -7.29
CA GLU A 45 -9.52 18.82 -7.01
C GLU A 45 -8.94 19.37 -5.69
N GLN A 46 -9.17 20.63 -5.33
CA GLN A 46 -8.58 21.24 -4.13
C GLN A 46 -9.53 22.21 -3.43
N GLY A 47 -10.08 21.79 -2.29
CA GLY A 47 -10.67 22.70 -1.31
C GLY A 47 -11.97 23.48 -1.58
N PRO A 48 -12.82 23.31 -2.62
CA PRO A 48 -13.97 24.18 -2.76
C PRO A 48 -15.32 23.52 -2.46
N GLN A 49 -16.29 24.38 -2.16
CA GLN A 49 -17.66 24.08 -1.76
C GLN A 49 -18.57 24.13 -3.00
N GLY A 50 -19.32 23.05 -3.30
CA GLY A 50 -20.37 23.05 -4.31
C GLY A 50 -21.73 23.32 -3.67
N ASP A 51 -22.38 24.45 -3.95
CA ASP A 51 -23.73 24.76 -3.47
C ASP A 51 -24.76 24.60 -4.62
N PHE A 52 -25.50 23.49 -4.61
CA PHE A 52 -26.53 23.17 -5.60
C PHE A 52 -27.92 23.37 -4.99
N LYS A 53 -28.71 24.23 -5.60
CA LYS A 53 -30.07 24.56 -5.16
C LYS A 53 -31.07 24.25 -6.26
N ASN A 54 -32.07 23.45 -5.94
CA ASN A 54 -33.18 23.09 -6.83
C ASN A 54 -32.73 22.49 -8.17
N CYS A 55 -31.56 21.84 -8.19
CA CYS A 55 -31.02 21.24 -9.41
C CYS A 55 -31.72 19.92 -9.72
N VAL A 56 -31.85 19.60 -11.01
CA VAL A 56 -32.45 18.33 -11.48
C VAL A 56 -31.39 17.50 -12.19
N PHE A 57 -31.14 16.28 -11.72
CA PHE A 57 -30.24 15.27 -12.28
C PHE A 57 -31.08 14.08 -12.71
N LYS A 58 -31.39 13.96 -14.00
CA LYS A 58 -32.39 13.00 -14.47
C LYS A 58 -31.94 12.15 -15.65
N ARG A 59 -32.14 10.84 -15.60
CA ARG A 59 -31.78 9.91 -16.69
C ARG A 59 -30.32 10.04 -17.11
N ILE A 60 -29.42 10.08 -16.13
CA ILE A 60 -27.98 10.06 -16.35
C ILE A 60 -27.50 8.61 -16.21
N TYR A 61 -26.84 8.10 -17.25
CA TYR A 61 -26.20 6.80 -17.26
C TYR A 61 -24.69 6.97 -17.12
N THR A 62 -24.09 6.32 -16.12
CA THR A 62 -22.64 6.35 -15.93
C THR A 62 -22.11 4.96 -15.62
N THR A 63 -21.04 4.56 -16.30
CA THR A 63 -20.36 3.26 -16.08
C THR A 63 -18.85 3.45 -16.08
N SER A 64 -18.13 2.65 -15.29
CA SER A 64 -16.68 2.75 -15.14
C SER A 64 -16.01 1.40 -14.90
N THR A 65 -14.94 1.11 -15.64
CA THR A 65 -14.04 -0.02 -15.38
C THR A 65 -12.85 0.33 -14.47
N CYS A 66 -12.73 1.60 -14.06
CA CYS A 66 -11.69 2.08 -13.16
C CYS A 66 -12.02 1.73 -11.70
N LYS A 67 -10.99 1.42 -10.90
CA LYS A 67 -11.12 1.08 -9.46
C LYS A 67 -11.85 2.12 -8.60
N TYR A 68 -11.94 3.38 -9.03
CA TYR A 68 -12.62 4.45 -8.29
C TYR A 68 -14.05 4.72 -8.78
N GLY A 69 -14.55 4.06 -9.83
CA GLY A 69 -15.89 4.33 -10.34
C GLY A 69 -16.06 5.71 -11.00
N THR A 70 -17.30 6.11 -11.28
CA THR A 70 -17.66 7.42 -11.87
C THR A 70 -19.08 7.81 -11.43
N PRO A 71 -19.25 8.38 -10.22
CA PRO A 71 -20.54 8.90 -9.74
C PRO A 71 -21.10 10.00 -10.64
N ILE A 72 -22.36 10.39 -10.44
CA ILE A 72 -22.91 11.61 -11.07
C ILE A 72 -22.25 12.85 -10.50
N LEU A 73 -22.06 12.87 -9.18
CA LEU A 73 -21.41 13.93 -8.43
C LEU A 73 -20.29 13.32 -7.59
N ALA A 74 -19.03 13.58 -7.94
CA ALA A 74 -17.88 13.29 -7.09
C ALA A 74 -17.65 14.44 -6.10
N ALA A 75 -18.69 14.75 -5.32
CA ALA A 75 -18.75 15.93 -4.47
C ALA A 75 -17.69 15.88 -3.35
N GLY A 76 -16.89 16.95 -3.24
CA GLY A 76 -16.02 17.22 -2.09
C GLY A 76 -16.84 17.67 -0.87
N SER A 77 -16.59 18.88 -0.38
CA SER A 77 -17.54 19.53 0.53
C SER A 77 -18.66 20.16 -0.31
N SER A 78 -19.91 19.77 -0.19
CA SER A 78 -21.00 20.26 -1.03
C SER A 78 -22.35 20.25 -0.29
N ALA A 79 -23.19 21.23 -0.63
CA ALA A 79 -24.55 21.36 -0.14
C ALA A 79 -25.50 21.17 -1.31
N LEU A 80 -26.47 20.28 -1.13
CA LEU A 80 -27.54 19.95 -2.05
C LEU A 80 -28.83 20.36 -1.35
N THR A 81 -29.47 21.43 -1.82
CA THR A 81 -30.74 21.91 -1.27
C THR A 81 -31.83 21.76 -2.32
N GLY A 82 -32.91 21.03 -2.02
CA GLY A 82 -34.05 20.89 -2.93
C GLY A 82 -33.76 20.19 -4.27
N CYS A 83 -32.66 19.46 -4.39
CA CYS A 83 -32.23 18.84 -5.65
C CYS A 83 -32.96 17.51 -5.91
N ALA A 84 -33.20 17.18 -7.18
CA ALA A 84 -33.88 15.96 -7.60
C ALA A 84 -32.93 15.06 -8.42
N PHE A 85 -32.66 13.85 -7.93
CA PHE A 85 -31.93 12.78 -8.59
C PHE A 85 -32.93 11.68 -9.00
N VAL A 86 -33.32 11.67 -10.28
CA VAL A 86 -34.45 10.88 -10.76
C VAL A 86 -34.07 9.97 -11.92
N ASP A 87 -34.43 8.68 -11.85
CA ASP A 87 -34.25 7.70 -12.93
C ASP A 87 -32.79 7.59 -13.44
N ASN A 88 -31.78 7.73 -12.57
CA ASN A 88 -30.38 7.63 -12.97
C ASN A 88 -29.85 6.19 -12.87
N PHE A 89 -28.79 5.89 -13.61
CA PHE A 89 -28.14 4.58 -13.62
C PHE A 89 -26.63 4.72 -13.42
N TYR A 90 -26.09 4.08 -12.38
CA TYR A 90 -24.65 4.02 -12.12
C TYR A 90 -24.15 2.58 -12.03
N GLU A 91 -23.16 2.25 -12.84
CA GLU A 91 -22.47 0.96 -12.81
C GLU A 91 -20.99 1.13 -12.47
N CYS A 92 -20.49 0.34 -11.53
CA CYS A 92 -19.09 0.37 -11.12
C CYS A 92 -18.43 -1.01 -11.23
N LYS A 93 -17.10 -1.02 -11.42
CA LYS A 93 -16.26 -2.20 -11.20
C LYS A 93 -15.70 -2.16 -9.76
N PRO A 94 -16.28 -2.92 -8.82
CA PRO A 94 -15.87 -2.84 -7.42
C PRO A 94 -14.48 -3.42 -7.16
N VAL A 95 -13.84 -2.91 -6.11
CA VAL A 95 -12.58 -3.38 -5.54
C VAL A 95 -12.74 -3.55 -4.04
N VAL A 96 -12.17 -4.62 -3.48
CA VAL A 96 -12.20 -4.92 -2.04
C VAL A 96 -11.72 -3.72 -1.23
N GLY A 97 -12.41 -3.44 -0.12
CA GLY A 97 -12.11 -2.35 0.79
C GLY A 97 -12.63 -0.98 0.33
N ARG A 98 -13.52 -0.90 -0.68
CA ARG A 98 -14.08 0.37 -1.17
C ARG A 98 -15.60 0.44 -1.09
N ALA A 99 -16.11 1.67 -1.07
CA ALA A 99 -17.53 1.97 -1.21
C ALA A 99 -17.79 2.84 -2.45
N TYR A 100 -18.88 2.55 -3.17
CA TYR A 100 -19.27 3.25 -4.40
C TYR A 100 -20.67 3.84 -4.25
N CYS A 101 -20.84 5.12 -4.54
CA CYS A 101 -22.15 5.78 -4.45
C CYS A 101 -22.50 6.51 -5.76
N LEU A 102 -23.78 6.58 -6.11
CA LEU A 102 -24.26 7.40 -7.23
C LEU A 102 -23.93 8.89 -7.03
N VAL A 103 -24.09 9.36 -5.79
CA VAL A 103 -23.75 10.70 -5.32
C VAL A 103 -22.79 10.57 -4.14
N GLY A 104 -21.55 11.01 -4.33
CA GLY A 104 -20.47 10.80 -3.37
C GLY A 104 -19.11 10.73 -4.03
N ASN A 105 -18.03 11.10 -3.33
CA ASN A 105 -16.68 10.94 -3.88
C ASN A 105 -16.11 9.56 -3.49
N PRO A 106 -15.62 8.78 -4.46
CA PRO A 106 -15.11 7.43 -4.24
C PRO A 106 -13.64 7.35 -3.76
N GLU A 107 -12.87 8.45 -3.77
CA GLU A 107 -11.44 8.43 -3.39
C GLU A 107 -11.05 9.44 -2.30
N LYS A 108 -11.71 10.60 -2.24
CA LYS A 108 -11.22 11.74 -1.44
C LYS A 108 -11.10 11.40 0.05
N TYR A 109 -9.98 11.80 0.67
CA TYR A 109 -9.70 11.48 2.07
C TYR A 109 -10.63 12.19 3.07
N GLN A 110 -11.16 13.37 2.74
CA GLN A 110 -12.03 14.18 3.61
C GLN A 110 -13.03 15.03 2.80
N GLY A 111 -14.28 15.14 3.26
CA GLY A 111 -15.33 15.97 2.65
C GLY A 111 -16.63 15.98 3.45
N THR A 112 -17.52 16.92 3.15
CA THR A 112 -18.83 17.06 3.80
C THR A 112 -19.94 17.12 2.76
N ILE A 113 -20.95 16.25 2.82
CA ILE A 113 -22.13 16.33 1.97
C ILE A 113 -23.34 16.69 2.85
N ILE A 114 -23.94 17.85 2.59
CA ILE A 114 -25.22 18.25 3.17
C ILE A 114 -26.29 18.04 2.10
N ALA A 115 -27.30 17.23 2.37
CA ALA A 115 -28.49 17.06 1.54
C ALA A 115 -29.71 17.49 2.35
N ASP A 116 -30.38 18.55 1.91
CA ASP A 116 -31.54 19.14 2.57
C ASP A 116 -32.71 19.23 1.57
N GLY A 117 -33.82 18.54 1.84
CA GLY A 117 -34.99 18.61 0.96
C GLY A 117 -34.79 17.93 -0.40
N CYS A 118 -33.82 17.03 -0.55
CA CYS A 118 -33.50 16.40 -1.84
C CYS A 118 -34.34 15.13 -2.08
N SER A 119 -34.59 14.81 -3.35
CA SER A 119 -35.30 13.59 -3.77
C SER A 119 -34.37 12.67 -4.57
N PHE A 120 -34.23 11.41 -4.15
CA PHE A 120 -33.50 10.36 -4.84
C PHE A 120 -34.48 9.24 -5.21
N VAL A 121 -35.01 9.30 -6.43
CA VAL A 121 -36.15 8.47 -6.84
C VAL A 121 -35.86 7.68 -8.11
N GLY A 122 -36.12 6.38 -8.11
CA GLY A 122 -35.99 5.53 -9.30
C GLY A 122 -34.54 5.30 -9.76
N ASN A 123 -33.54 5.58 -8.93
CA ASN A 123 -32.15 5.42 -9.33
C ASN A 123 -31.70 3.96 -9.21
N THR A 124 -30.89 3.50 -10.15
CA THR A 124 -30.28 2.17 -10.14
C THR A 124 -28.77 2.29 -9.93
N VAL A 125 -28.24 1.53 -8.98
CA VAL A 125 -26.80 1.40 -8.76
C VAL A 125 -26.42 -0.08 -8.87
N SER A 126 -25.44 -0.41 -9.71
CA SER A 126 -25.16 -1.79 -10.12
C SER A 126 -23.66 -2.13 -10.15
N ALA A 127 -23.34 -3.41 -9.95
CA ALA A 127 -22.02 -3.99 -10.23
C ALA A 127 -22.17 -5.27 -11.10
N PRO A 128 -21.39 -5.42 -12.19
CA PRO A 128 -21.54 -6.51 -13.16
C PRO A 128 -20.90 -7.86 -12.73
N THR A 129 -21.34 -8.96 -13.37
CA THR A 129 -21.09 -10.39 -13.06
C THR A 129 -19.63 -10.83 -12.94
N ALA A 130 -18.67 -10.06 -13.45
CA ALA A 130 -17.26 -10.46 -13.54
C ALA A 130 -16.44 -10.21 -12.25
N VAL A 131 -17.07 -9.83 -11.14
CA VAL A 131 -16.39 -9.54 -9.87
C VAL A 131 -16.88 -10.49 -8.77
N HIS A 132 -15.99 -11.38 -8.32
CA HIS A 132 -16.30 -12.42 -7.32
C HIS A 132 -15.75 -12.12 -5.91
N GLU A 133 -15.10 -10.97 -5.70
CA GLU A 133 -14.49 -10.63 -4.41
C GLU A 133 -15.53 -9.95 -3.49
N THR A 134 -15.56 -10.33 -2.21
CA THR A 134 -16.41 -9.75 -1.15
C THR A 134 -15.68 -8.63 -0.39
N GLY A 135 -16.37 -7.88 0.48
CA GLY A 135 -15.71 -6.85 1.30
C GLY A 135 -15.63 -5.46 0.64
N TRP A 136 -16.66 -5.06 -0.09
CA TRP A 136 -16.89 -3.72 -0.63
C TRP A 136 -18.37 -3.33 -0.43
N ALA A 137 -18.71 -2.07 -0.71
CA ALA A 137 -20.08 -1.57 -0.52
C ALA A 137 -20.56 -0.70 -1.68
N ILE A 138 -21.88 -0.58 -1.82
CA ILE A 138 -22.49 0.19 -2.90
C ILE A 138 -23.80 0.84 -2.45
N GLY A 139 -24.06 2.07 -2.90
CA GLY A 139 -25.33 2.74 -2.59
C GLY A 139 -25.66 4.00 -3.38
N VAL A 140 -26.71 4.71 -2.97
CA VAL A 140 -27.22 5.89 -3.68
C VAL A 140 -26.48 7.15 -3.25
N LEU A 141 -26.51 7.50 -1.97
CA LEU A 141 -25.85 8.66 -1.41
C LEU A 141 -24.77 8.20 -0.42
N GLY A 142 -23.55 8.73 -0.48
CA GLY A 142 -22.51 8.35 0.47
C GLY A 142 -21.12 8.86 0.11
N GLY A 143 -20.10 8.15 0.57
CA GLY A 143 -18.68 8.44 0.26
C GLY A 143 -17.86 7.15 0.25
N GLY A 144 -16.76 7.14 -0.52
CA GLY A 144 -15.83 6.01 -0.61
C GLY A 144 -14.49 6.23 0.09
N GLY A 145 -14.32 7.37 0.79
CA GLY A 145 -13.09 7.79 1.44
C GLY A 145 -13.04 7.52 2.96
N GLN A 146 -11.93 7.85 3.59
CA GLN A 146 -11.67 7.53 5.01
C GLN A 146 -12.39 8.46 6.01
N SER A 147 -12.79 9.68 5.66
CA SER A 147 -13.33 10.66 6.61
C SER A 147 -14.41 11.58 6.00
N TYR A 148 -15.49 10.98 5.49
CA TYR A 148 -16.62 11.72 4.93
C TYR A 148 -17.66 12.07 6.00
N ARG A 149 -18.21 13.29 5.94
CA ARG A 149 -19.28 13.74 6.84
C ARG A 149 -20.58 13.91 6.07
N HIS A 150 -21.67 13.34 6.59
CA HIS A 150 -22.98 13.39 5.93
C HIS A 150 -24.03 14.03 6.84
N VAL A 151 -24.75 15.02 6.32
CA VAL A 151 -25.97 15.55 6.94
C VAL A 151 -27.09 15.40 5.93
N VAL A 152 -28.04 14.51 6.19
CA VAL A 152 -29.14 14.19 5.28
C VAL A 152 -30.45 14.49 5.99
N VAL A 153 -31.08 15.60 5.63
CA VAL A 153 -32.29 16.09 6.29
C VAL A 153 -33.41 16.33 5.28
N ASN A 154 -34.66 16.07 5.68
CA ASN A 154 -35.83 16.31 4.83
C ASN A 154 -35.75 15.64 3.45
N CYS A 155 -35.00 14.56 3.29
CA CYS A 155 -34.77 13.93 1.99
C CYS A 155 -35.74 12.77 1.75
N THR A 156 -36.07 12.54 0.48
CA THR A 156 -36.88 11.41 0.03
C THR A 156 -36.00 10.42 -0.73
N PHE A 157 -36.06 9.13 -0.38
CA PHE A 157 -35.48 8.03 -1.14
C PHE A 157 -36.59 7.07 -1.53
N ALA A 158 -36.84 6.86 -2.82
CA ALA A 158 -37.95 6.01 -3.23
C ALA A 158 -37.65 5.20 -4.49
N SER A 159 -38.07 3.94 -4.50
CA SER A 159 -37.91 3.05 -5.67
C SER A 159 -36.48 2.97 -6.21
N ASN A 160 -35.46 3.16 -5.36
CA ASN A 160 -34.07 2.97 -5.78
C ASN A 160 -33.76 1.47 -5.82
N ALA A 161 -32.96 1.04 -6.80
CA ALA A 161 -32.53 -0.33 -6.97
C ALA A 161 -31.01 -0.46 -6.79
N VAL A 162 -30.58 -1.44 -6.00
CA VAL A 162 -29.16 -1.76 -5.80
C VAL A 162 -28.92 -3.21 -6.20
N ALA A 163 -28.20 -3.42 -7.31
CA ALA A 163 -28.03 -4.73 -7.92
C ALA A 163 -26.55 -5.16 -7.93
N VAL A 164 -26.31 -6.45 -7.68
CA VAL A 164 -24.98 -7.07 -7.85
C VAL A 164 -25.18 -8.37 -8.61
N ALA A 165 -24.66 -8.45 -9.83
CA ALA A 165 -24.76 -9.66 -10.64
C ALA A 165 -23.61 -10.63 -10.30
N GLY A 166 -23.88 -11.94 -10.29
CA GLY A 166 -22.83 -12.99 -10.29
C GLY A 166 -22.00 -13.20 -9.03
N ALA A 167 -22.27 -12.49 -7.94
CA ALA A 167 -21.54 -12.69 -6.68
C ALA A 167 -21.92 -14.05 -6.04
N PRO A 168 -20.94 -14.90 -5.68
CA PRO A 168 -21.21 -16.19 -5.02
C PRO A 168 -21.89 -16.02 -3.65
N ASP A 169 -21.67 -14.86 -3.02
CA ASP A 169 -22.24 -14.49 -1.73
C ASP A 169 -22.64 -13.00 -1.73
N ALA A 170 -23.80 -12.69 -2.34
CA ALA A 170 -24.35 -11.33 -2.35
C ALA A 170 -24.67 -10.79 -0.93
N SER A 171 -24.72 -11.67 0.09
CA SER A 171 -24.98 -11.28 1.48
C SER A 171 -23.78 -10.63 2.16
N ALA A 172 -22.56 -10.89 1.67
CA ALA A 172 -21.31 -10.32 2.18
C ALA A 172 -20.99 -8.91 1.63
N ILE A 173 -21.89 -8.32 0.83
CA ILE A 173 -21.73 -6.99 0.22
C ILE A 173 -22.75 -6.04 0.85
N VAL A 174 -22.27 -4.92 1.42
CA VAL A 174 -23.15 -3.90 2.01
C VAL A 174 -23.81 -3.10 0.90
N ARG A 175 -25.14 -3.17 0.82
CA ARG A 175 -25.95 -2.56 -0.23
C ARG A 175 -26.95 -1.57 0.38
N SER A 176 -26.83 -0.29 0.01
CA SER A 176 -27.70 0.76 0.52
C SER A 176 -28.50 1.46 -0.59
N GLN A 177 -29.82 1.40 -0.52
CA GLN A 177 -30.72 2.13 -1.44
C GLN A 177 -30.99 3.59 -1.00
N GLY A 178 -30.37 4.00 0.11
CA GLY A 178 -30.40 5.37 0.63
C GLY A 178 -28.99 5.88 0.94
N LEU A 179 -28.65 5.99 2.23
CA LEU A 179 -27.36 6.48 2.70
C LEU A 179 -26.36 5.33 2.95
N LEU A 180 -25.14 5.46 2.46
CA LEU A 180 -23.99 4.60 2.74
C LEU A 180 -22.85 5.43 3.36
N SER A 181 -22.63 5.24 4.66
CA SER A 181 -21.51 5.86 5.39
C SER A 181 -20.32 4.90 5.44
N SER A 182 -19.12 5.35 5.04
CA SER A 182 -17.93 4.49 5.00
C SER A 182 -16.76 5.00 5.84
N ALA A 183 -16.04 4.08 6.50
CA ALA A 183 -14.88 4.35 7.35
C ALA A 183 -13.81 3.26 7.16
N LEU A 184 -12.81 3.54 6.32
CA LEU A 184 -11.89 2.53 5.76
C LEU A 184 -10.47 2.52 6.36
N GLY A 185 -10.17 3.37 7.35
CA GLY A 185 -8.85 3.40 8.00
C GLY A 185 -8.88 3.90 9.44
N THR A 186 -7.85 3.58 10.23
CA THR A 186 -7.74 3.91 11.67
C THR A 186 -7.78 5.40 12.01
N SER A 187 -7.48 6.27 11.05
CA SER A 187 -7.59 7.72 11.19
C SER A 187 -8.94 8.29 10.74
N SER A 188 -9.94 7.44 10.53
CA SER A 188 -11.27 7.86 10.08
C SER A 188 -11.91 8.85 11.06
N SER A 189 -12.48 9.91 10.50
CA SER A 189 -13.34 10.87 11.20
C SER A 189 -14.69 11.00 10.50
N THR A 190 -15.16 9.87 9.94
CA THR A 190 -16.48 9.77 9.31
C THR A 190 -17.56 10.01 10.35
N GLU A 191 -18.54 10.84 10.00
CA GLU A 191 -19.72 11.15 10.82
C GLU A 191 -20.93 11.22 9.90
N ALA A 192 -22.11 10.80 10.38
CA ALA A 192 -23.32 10.86 9.56
C ALA A 192 -24.56 11.08 10.41
N GLY A 193 -25.50 11.87 9.89
CA GLY A 193 -26.81 12.05 10.49
C GLY A 193 -27.90 12.07 9.43
N VAL A 194 -28.97 11.32 9.67
CA VAL A 194 -30.19 11.28 8.85
C VAL A 194 -31.36 11.76 9.70
N ALA A 195 -32.05 12.83 9.31
CA ALA A 195 -33.21 13.31 10.07
C ALA A 195 -34.40 13.69 9.18
N ASN A 196 -35.63 13.46 9.64
CA ASN A 196 -36.85 13.83 8.90
C ASN A 196 -36.84 13.29 7.45
N CYS A 197 -36.29 12.10 7.21
CA CYS A 197 -36.22 11.53 5.86
C CYS A 197 -37.32 10.51 5.63
N THR A 198 -37.79 10.39 4.38
CA THR A 198 -38.77 9.37 3.97
C THR A 198 -38.11 8.37 3.02
N PHE A 199 -38.20 7.09 3.33
CA PHE A 199 -37.72 5.98 2.51
C PHE A 199 -38.94 5.16 2.06
N VAL A 200 -39.08 4.94 0.75
CA VAL A 200 -40.17 4.18 0.13
C VAL A 200 -39.58 3.20 -0.88
N ASN A 201 -38.90 2.17 -0.38
CA ASN A 201 -38.10 1.28 -1.21
C ASN A 201 -38.55 -0.17 -1.10
N THR A 202 -38.23 -0.98 -2.12
CA THR A 202 -38.59 -2.40 -2.17
C THR A 202 -37.69 -3.20 -1.23
N ALA A 203 -38.29 -4.06 -0.40
CA ALA A 203 -37.55 -5.01 0.44
C ALA A 203 -36.90 -6.09 -0.43
N ALA A 204 -35.68 -5.83 -0.91
CA ALA A 204 -34.83 -6.84 -1.51
C ALA A 204 -33.89 -7.42 -0.45
N GLU A 205 -33.72 -8.73 -0.44
CA GLU A 205 -32.91 -9.43 0.56
C GLU A 205 -31.47 -8.87 0.62
N GLY A 206 -31.08 -8.40 1.80
CA GLY A 206 -29.76 -7.82 2.08
C GLY A 206 -29.52 -6.43 1.46
N VAL A 207 -30.56 -5.70 1.08
CA VAL A 207 -30.51 -4.26 0.74
C VAL A 207 -31.15 -3.47 1.88
N CYS A 208 -30.45 -2.44 2.35
CA CYS A 208 -30.88 -1.59 3.47
C CYS A 208 -31.04 -0.13 3.04
N ASP A 209 -31.75 0.68 3.83
CA ASP A 209 -31.97 2.10 3.57
C ASP A 209 -30.81 2.98 4.08
N VAL A 210 -30.25 2.62 5.23
CA VAL A 210 -29.09 3.31 5.83
C VAL A 210 -28.05 2.29 6.28
N ALA A 211 -26.82 2.45 5.82
CA ALA A 211 -25.75 1.49 6.03
C ALA A 211 -24.44 2.13 6.48
N GLN A 212 -23.68 1.40 7.31
CA GLN A 212 -22.25 1.61 7.53
C GLN A 212 -21.43 0.53 6.83
N PHE A 213 -20.29 0.94 6.27
CA PHE A 213 -19.26 0.06 5.74
C PHE A 213 -17.88 0.39 6.33
N GLY A 214 -17.14 -0.63 6.77
CA GLY A 214 -15.79 -0.53 7.30
C GLY A 214 -15.73 -0.50 8.83
N ALA A 215 -14.64 -1.01 9.41
CA ALA A 215 -14.53 -1.27 10.85
C ALA A 215 -14.10 -0.04 11.68
N PHE A 216 -13.86 1.11 11.05
CA PHE A 216 -13.24 2.27 11.71
C PHE A 216 -14.21 3.40 12.06
N HIS A 217 -15.52 3.13 12.08
CA HIS A 217 -16.50 4.11 12.58
C HIS A 217 -16.26 4.33 14.08
N ALA A 218 -15.90 5.55 14.44
CA ALA A 218 -15.57 5.96 15.81
C ALA A 218 -16.49 7.07 16.35
N LYS A 219 -17.54 7.43 15.59
CA LYS A 219 -18.47 8.52 15.87
C LYS A 219 -19.89 8.04 15.64
N ASP A 220 -20.80 8.57 16.44
CA ASP A 220 -22.22 8.23 16.39
C ASP A 220 -22.84 8.59 15.02
N LEU A 221 -23.62 7.66 14.50
CA LEU A 221 -24.52 7.84 13.37
C LEU A 221 -25.95 7.81 13.90
N TYR A 222 -26.68 8.90 13.70
CA TYR A 222 -28.07 9.01 14.13
C TYR A 222 -29.04 8.97 12.94
N VAL A 223 -30.09 8.16 13.06
CA VAL A 223 -31.29 8.20 12.20
C VAL A 223 -32.45 8.66 13.06
N MET A 224 -33.01 9.83 12.77
CA MET A 224 -34.02 10.50 13.60
C MET A 224 -35.27 10.88 12.82
N ASN A 225 -36.45 10.82 13.45
CA ASN A 225 -37.72 11.34 12.88
C ASN A 225 -38.02 10.79 11.46
N GLY A 226 -37.52 9.59 11.13
CA GLY A 226 -37.61 9.03 9.79
C GLY A 226 -38.89 8.23 9.57
N VAL A 227 -39.33 8.13 8.32
CA VAL A 227 -40.38 7.18 7.90
C VAL A 227 -39.78 6.24 6.88
N LEU A 228 -39.70 4.95 7.20
CA LEU A 228 -39.21 3.89 6.33
C LEU A 228 -40.38 2.96 5.99
N ALA A 229 -41.01 3.25 4.85
CA ALA A 229 -42.15 2.50 4.32
C ALA A 229 -41.67 1.43 3.33
N GLY A 230 -42.04 0.16 3.55
CA GLY A 230 -41.57 -0.98 2.75
C GLY A 230 -42.28 -2.29 3.10
N GLY A 231 -42.68 -3.05 2.09
CA GLY A 231 -43.68 -4.13 2.17
C GLY A 231 -43.28 -5.40 2.95
N LYS A 232 -44.16 -5.74 3.91
CA LYS A 232 -44.70 -7.04 4.40
C LYS A 232 -43.84 -8.31 4.57
N THR A 233 -42.59 -8.41 4.14
CA THR A 233 -41.78 -9.61 4.41
C THR A 233 -40.38 -9.23 4.90
N ALA A 234 -40.26 -9.05 6.22
CA ALA A 234 -39.02 -8.90 7.00
C ALA A 234 -38.07 -7.76 6.53
N PRO A 235 -38.37 -6.49 6.86
CA PRO A 235 -37.52 -5.37 6.48
C PRO A 235 -36.14 -5.43 7.18
N THR A 236 -35.08 -5.18 6.42
CA THR A 236 -33.69 -4.99 6.92
C THR A 236 -33.22 -3.55 6.63
N PRO A 237 -33.84 -2.53 7.25
CA PRO A 237 -33.63 -1.12 6.91
C PRO A 237 -32.21 -0.61 7.24
N PHE A 238 -31.51 -1.29 8.15
CA PHE A 238 -30.25 -0.83 8.71
C PHE A 238 -29.16 -1.90 8.63
N SER A 239 -27.93 -1.46 8.37
CA SER A 239 -26.73 -2.30 8.44
C SER A 239 -25.61 -1.54 9.12
N ALA A 240 -24.99 -2.10 10.16
CA ALA A 240 -23.91 -1.45 10.90
C ALA A 240 -22.65 -2.30 10.92
N SER A 241 -21.52 -1.73 10.48
CA SER A 241 -20.20 -2.36 10.64
C SER A 241 -19.67 -2.21 12.07
N VAL A 242 -20.08 -1.14 12.78
CA VAL A 242 -19.74 -0.91 14.19
C VAL A 242 -21.04 -0.55 14.94
N PRO A 243 -21.80 -1.56 15.43
CA PRO A 243 -23.12 -1.36 16.03
C PRO A 243 -23.16 -0.35 17.19
N GLY A 244 -22.10 -0.28 18.01
CA GLY A 244 -22.07 0.57 19.21
C GLY A 244 -22.12 2.08 18.97
N VAL A 245 -22.06 2.53 17.71
CA VAL A 245 -22.14 3.94 17.31
C VAL A 245 -23.26 4.17 16.28
N PHE A 246 -24.26 3.28 16.21
CA PHE A 246 -25.39 3.40 15.28
C PHE A 246 -26.70 3.47 16.06
N HIS A 247 -27.41 4.60 15.94
CA HIS A 247 -28.56 4.93 16.78
C HIS A 247 -29.78 5.30 15.94
N VAL A 248 -30.93 4.74 16.28
CA VAL A 248 -32.22 5.06 15.66
C VAL A 248 -33.13 5.65 16.73
N ARG A 249 -33.71 6.83 16.46
CA ARG A 249 -34.52 7.59 17.41
C ARG A 249 -35.80 8.09 16.74
N ASP A 250 -36.95 7.90 17.37
CA ASP A 250 -38.25 8.38 16.90
C ASP A 250 -38.48 8.14 15.40
N CYS A 251 -38.19 6.93 14.92
CA CYS A 251 -38.40 6.55 13.53
C CYS A 251 -39.58 5.58 13.42
N THR A 252 -40.30 5.66 12.31
CA THR A 252 -41.29 4.64 11.96
C THR A 252 -40.71 3.73 10.88
N VAL A 253 -40.68 2.43 11.13
CA VAL A 253 -40.19 1.42 10.19
C VAL A 253 -41.28 0.36 10.03
N GLY A 254 -41.99 0.41 8.91
CA GLY A 254 -43.13 -0.46 8.65
C GLY A 254 -42.73 -1.94 8.68
N ASN A 255 -43.47 -2.74 9.44
CA ASN A 255 -43.29 -4.19 9.60
C ASN A 255 -41.99 -4.63 10.31
N PHE A 256 -41.29 -3.74 11.03
CA PHE A 256 -40.02 -4.04 11.71
C PHE A 256 -40.21 -4.43 13.18
N HIS A 257 -41.03 -5.45 13.42
CA HIS A 257 -41.46 -5.85 14.78
C HIS A 257 -40.36 -6.54 15.60
N THR A 258 -39.23 -6.89 14.99
CA THR A 258 -38.11 -7.52 15.67
C THR A 258 -36.86 -6.70 15.46
N VAL A 259 -36.58 -5.87 16.45
CA VAL A 259 -35.36 -5.08 16.49
C VAL A 259 -34.20 -6.02 16.79
N PRO A 260 -33.16 -6.07 15.93
CA PRO A 260 -31.96 -6.84 16.22
C PRO A 260 -31.30 -6.34 17.51
N GLY A 261 -30.84 -7.25 18.36
CA GLY A 261 -30.23 -6.88 19.66
C GLY A 261 -28.96 -6.03 19.57
N TRP A 262 -28.37 -5.89 18.37
CA TRP A 262 -27.24 -4.99 18.13
C TRP A 262 -27.65 -3.54 17.88
N LEU A 263 -28.90 -3.30 17.48
CA LEU A 263 -29.39 -1.99 17.06
C LEU A 263 -29.90 -1.21 18.26
N ASP A 264 -29.27 -0.06 18.54
CA ASP A 264 -29.74 0.86 19.56
C ASP A 264 -30.93 1.67 19.01
N VAL A 265 -32.12 1.44 19.60
CA VAL A 265 -33.38 2.08 19.21
C VAL A 265 -34.08 2.74 20.39
N GLU A 266 -34.70 3.89 20.15
CA GLU A 266 -35.59 4.58 21.07
C GLU A 266 -36.77 5.17 20.27
N GLY A 267 -38.00 5.09 20.79
CA GLY A 267 -39.18 5.68 20.11
C GLY A 267 -39.54 5.07 18.75
N LEU A 268 -39.07 3.85 18.47
CA LEU A 268 -39.33 3.14 17.22
C LEU A 268 -40.80 2.72 17.11
N GLU A 269 -41.47 3.13 16.04
CA GLU A 269 -42.79 2.65 15.67
C GLU A 269 -42.69 1.63 14.53
N THR A 270 -43.50 0.58 14.60
CA THR A 270 -43.41 -0.55 13.64
C THR A 270 -44.61 -0.67 12.72
N ASP A 271 -45.65 0.13 12.98
CA ASP A 271 -46.81 0.23 12.12
C ASP A 271 -46.43 0.98 10.84
N ASP A 272 -46.84 0.44 9.69
CA ASP A 272 -46.56 1.03 8.39
C ASP A 272 -47.30 2.37 8.22
N VAL A 273 -46.63 3.36 7.62
CA VAL A 273 -47.20 4.69 7.36
C VAL A 273 -47.63 4.74 5.90
N PRO A 274 -48.94 4.86 5.60
CA PRO A 274 -49.40 4.99 4.22
C PRO A 274 -48.98 6.36 3.70
N LEU A 275 -48.33 6.39 2.54
CA LEU A 275 -47.77 7.59 1.95
C LEU A 275 -48.44 7.91 0.60
N GLU A 276 -48.70 9.20 0.37
CA GLU A 276 -49.12 9.73 -0.92
C GLU A 276 -47.89 10.21 -1.68
N ALA A 277 -47.71 9.68 -2.90
CA ALA A 277 -46.73 10.21 -3.83
C ALA A 277 -47.29 11.44 -4.54
N PHE A 278 -46.54 12.54 -4.54
CA PHE A 278 -46.89 13.76 -5.28
C PHE A 278 -45.63 14.44 -5.83
N ALA A 279 -45.79 15.45 -6.68
CA ALA A 279 -44.69 16.26 -7.18
C ALA A 279 -44.77 17.66 -6.58
N ASP A 280 -43.62 18.21 -6.16
CA ASP A 280 -43.54 19.62 -5.75
C ASP A 280 -43.87 20.54 -6.93
N ASP A 281 -44.86 21.42 -6.75
CA ASP A 281 -45.31 22.35 -7.78
C ASP A 281 -44.19 23.30 -8.27
N ALA A 282 -43.21 23.62 -7.41
CA ALA A 282 -42.15 24.57 -7.74
C ALA A 282 -40.97 23.95 -8.51
N THR A 283 -40.65 22.67 -8.24
CA THR A 283 -39.42 22.02 -8.75
C THR A 283 -39.69 20.72 -9.52
N ALA A 284 -40.95 20.26 -9.56
CA ALA A 284 -41.37 18.96 -10.09
C ALA A 284 -40.61 17.76 -9.49
N ARG A 285 -39.99 17.92 -8.31
CA ARG A 285 -39.30 16.83 -7.61
C ARG A 285 -40.34 15.89 -6.98
N PRO A 286 -40.19 14.55 -7.09
CA PRO A 286 -41.10 13.62 -6.45
C PRO A 286 -40.91 13.62 -4.93
N LEU A 287 -41.99 13.66 -4.18
CA LEU A 287 -42.02 13.68 -2.71
C LEU A 287 -43.13 12.77 -2.19
N PHE A 288 -43.07 12.44 -0.90
CA PHE A 288 -44.06 11.62 -0.22
C PHE A 288 -44.50 12.29 1.07
N ARG A 289 -45.80 12.26 1.32
CA ARG A 289 -46.41 12.76 2.56
C ARG A 289 -47.34 11.72 3.20
N PRO A 290 -47.52 11.70 4.52
CA PRO A 290 -48.45 10.78 5.17
C PRO A 290 -49.90 10.98 4.69
N LEU A 291 -50.58 9.88 4.36
CA LEU A 291 -52.01 9.87 4.01
C LEU A 291 -52.90 9.94 5.26
N ALA A 292 -52.51 9.27 6.34
CA ALA A 292 -53.30 9.13 7.56
C ALA A 292 -52.44 9.38 8.82
N ARG A 293 -53.09 9.54 9.99
CA ARG A 293 -52.40 9.60 11.27
C ARG A 293 -52.06 8.18 11.74
N THR A 294 -50.81 7.89 12.02
CA THR A 294 -50.41 6.62 12.66
C THR A 294 -49.87 6.87 14.07
N PRO A 295 -49.86 5.87 14.95
CA PRO A 295 -49.18 5.96 16.24
C PRO A 295 -47.73 6.46 16.09
N GLY A 296 -47.29 7.28 17.04
CA GLY A 296 -45.97 7.89 17.10
C GLY A 296 -45.56 8.81 15.95
N LEU A 297 -46.42 9.04 14.95
CA LEU A 297 -46.10 9.90 13.78
C LEU A 297 -45.69 11.33 14.16
N ARG A 298 -46.16 11.82 15.33
CA ARG A 298 -45.82 13.14 15.89
C ARG A 298 -44.82 13.10 17.04
N ASP A 299 -44.49 11.91 17.53
CA ASP A 299 -43.48 11.74 18.56
C ASP A 299 -42.12 11.88 17.87
N THR A 300 -41.53 13.07 18.04
CA THR A 300 -40.38 13.54 17.29
C THR A 300 -39.50 14.46 18.13
N TYR A 301 -38.22 14.50 17.77
CA TYR A 301 -37.29 15.49 18.28
C TYR A 301 -37.49 16.82 17.55
N ASP A 302 -37.34 17.92 18.29
CA ASP A 302 -37.24 19.26 17.70
C ASP A 302 -35.92 19.37 16.93
N PHE A 303 -35.98 19.88 15.70
CA PHE A 303 -34.80 20.17 14.89
C PHE A 303 -34.69 21.66 14.56
N ALA A 304 -33.47 22.18 14.67
CA ALA A 304 -33.15 23.57 14.34
C ALA A 304 -31.94 23.68 13.42
N THR A 305 -31.88 24.80 12.69
CA THR A 305 -30.75 25.16 11.83
C THR A 305 -30.44 26.66 11.89
N ASN A 306 -29.14 27.00 12.03
CA ASN A 306 -28.66 28.38 11.94
C ASN A 306 -27.73 28.48 10.73
N LYS A 307 -28.28 28.89 9.59
CA LYS A 307 -27.65 28.82 8.24
C LYS A 307 -26.48 29.80 8.01
N VAL A 308 -25.75 30.26 9.03
CA VAL A 308 -25.04 31.57 9.01
C VAL A 308 -23.53 31.50 8.70
N LEU A 309 -22.86 30.34 8.56
CA LEU A 309 -21.38 30.33 8.44
C LEU A 309 -20.84 30.16 6.99
N SER A 310 -21.49 29.35 6.14
CA SER A 310 -21.33 29.27 4.66
C SER A 310 -22.25 28.14 4.14
N ALA A 311 -22.42 27.98 2.81
CA ALA A 311 -23.30 26.96 2.24
C ALA A 311 -23.07 25.52 2.74
N VAL A 312 -21.83 25.14 3.07
CA VAL A 312 -21.47 23.78 3.57
C VAL A 312 -21.09 23.71 5.05
N TRP A 313 -21.21 24.83 5.79
CA TRP A 313 -20.96 24.88 7.24
C TRP A 313 -22.24 25.28 7.97
N SER A 314 -23.32 24.54 7.74
CA SER A 314 -24.60 24.73 8.45
C SER A 314 -24.61 23.94 9.75
N LEU A 315 -25.10 24.58 10.81
CA LEU A 315 -25.22 23.95 12.13
C LEU A 315 -26.63 23.38 12.27
N TYR A 316 -26.75 22.05 12.33
CA TYR A 316 -27.99 21.34 12.62
C TYR A 316 -27.96 20.87 14.07
N LYS A 317 -29.08 21.06 14.76
CA LYS A 317 -29.23 20.70 16.17
C LYS A 317 -30.56 20.03 16.41
N TYR A 318 -30.60 19.22 17.46
CA TYR A 318 -31.82 18.60 17.93
C TYR A 318 -31.94 18.70 19.45
N ARG A 319 -33.16 18.55 19.96
CA ARG A 319 -33.45 18.40 21.39
C ARG A 319 -34.67 17.49 21.60
N THR A 320 -34.71 16.84 22.74
CA THR A 320 -35.74 15.83 23.07
C THR A 320 -37.07 16.44 23.52
N GLY A 321 -37.13 17.76 23.73
CA GLY A 321 -38.31 18.46 24.18
C GLY A 321 -38.05 19.96 24.41
N PRO A 322 -39.09 20.74 24.76
CA PRO A 322 -39.01 22.19 24.84
C PRO A 322 -38.00 22.71 25.89
N ASP A 323 -37.81 21.96 26.98
CA ASP A 323 -36.92 22.30 28.09
C ASP A 323 -35.54 21.62 28.01
N ALA A 324 -35.33 20.75 27.02
CA ALA A 324 -34.07 20.02 26.86
C ALA A 324 -32.97 20.89 26.22
N ALA A 325 -31.72 20.61 26.58
CA ALA A 325 -30.56 21.28 25.98
C ALA A 325 -30.40 20.88 24.51
N TRP A 326 -30.00 21.85 23.68
CA TRP A 326 -29.69 21.61 22.27
C TRP A 326 -28.40 20.80 22.11
N THR A 327 -28.48 19.73 21.32
CA THR A 327 -27.35 18.87 20.95
C THR A 327 -27.01 19.08 19.47
N VAL A 328 -25.71 19.12 19.14
CA VAL A 328 -25.26 19.23 17.75
C VAL A 328 -25.46 17.89 17.05
N PHE A 329 -26.08 17.90 15.88
CA PHE A 329 -26.45 16.67 15.17
C PHE A 329 -25.23 15.94 14.57
N VAL A 330 -24.33 16.69 13.92
CA VAL A 330 -23.07 16.15 13.34
C VAL A 330 -21.91 17.10 13.71
N PRO A 331 -21.18 16.84 14.81
CA PRO A 331 -20.20 17.77 15.37
C PRO A 331 -19.11 18.25 14.39
N GLY A 332 -18.58 17.35 13.57
CA GLY A 332 -17.53 17.63 12.58
C GLY A 332 -17.96 18.51 11.41
N VAL A 333 -19.24 18.83 11.28
CA VAL A 333 -19.77 19.80 10.30
C VAL A 333 -19.86 21.22 10.90
N THR A 334 -19.40 21.40 12.14
CA THR A 334 -19.35 22.73 12.79
C THR A 334 -17.98 23.36 12.56
N GLY A 335 -17.93 24.51 11.88
CA GLY A 335 -16.74 25.37 11.91
C GLY A 335 -16.50 25.88 13.33
N ASN A 336 -15.26 26.27 13.67
CA ASN A 336 -14.81 26.70 15.01
C ASN A 336 -15.49 27.99 15.57
N GLY A 337 -16.68 28.34 15.08
CA GLY A 337 -17.44 29.54 15.39
C GLY A 337 -18.48 29.33 16.49
N THR A 338 -18.62 30.34 17.33
CA THR A 338 -19.55 30.42 18.46
C THR A 338 -21.01 30.34 18.02
N VAL A 339 -21.82 29.64 18.81
CA VAL A 339 -23.28 29.49 18.66
C VAL A 339 -23.95 30.86 18.58
N VAL A 340 -24.66 31.14 17.49
CA VAL A 340 -25.52 32.33 17.36
C VAL A 340 -26.93 31.92 17.78
N SER A 341 -27.42 32.46 18.91
CA SER A 341 -28.81 32.39 19.34
C SER A 341 -29.60 33.55 18.71
N PRO A 342 -30.89 33.40 18.31
CA PRO A 342 -31.81 32.28 18.59
C PRO A 342 -31.86 31.18 17.51
N GLU A 343 -32.19 29.95 17.95
CA GLU A 343 -32.38 28.78 17.07
C GLU A 343 -33.66 28.90 16.22
N THR A 344 -33.58 28.56 14.93
CA THR A 344 -34.72 28.58 14.01
C THR A 344 -35.22 27.16 13.72
N PRO A 345 -36.53 26.84 13.87
CA PRO A 345 -37.07 25.55 13.50
C PRO A 345 -36.76 25.18 12.05
N LEU A 346 -36.31 23.95 11.81
CA LEU A 346 -36.04 23.44 10.47
C LEU A 346 -37.38 23.31 9.70
N PRO A 347 -37.55 23.96 8.53
CA PRO A 347 -38.72 23.73 7.70
C PRO A 347 -38.70 22.31 7.11
N ASP A 348 -39.83 21.84 6.58
CA ASP A 348 -39.88 20.54 5.89
C ASP A 348 -39.31 20.62 4.46
N ALA A 349 -39.37 19.51 3.70
CA ALA A 349 -38.83 19.45 2.35
C ALA A 349 -39.44 20.47 1.37
N LEU A 350 -40.68 20.92 1.60
CA LEU A 350 -41.36 21.95 0.81
C LEU A 350 -40.96 23.38 1.22
N GLY A 351 -40.13 23.52 2.26
CA GLY A 351 -39.79 24.80 2.86
C GLY A 351 -40.91 25.36 3.75
N ALA A 352 -41.93 24.56 4.10
CA ALA A 352 -43.03 25.02 4.93
C ALA A 352 -42.53 25.27 6.37
N PRO A 353 -42.79 26.46 6.96
CA PRO A 353 -42.33 26.78 8.30
C PRO A 353 -43.02 25.90 9.36
N ARG A 354 -42.32 25.68 10.47
CA ARG A 354 -42.77 24.84 11.59
C ARG A 354 -42.52 25.53 12.93
N ALA A 355 -43.27 25.11 13.94
CA ALA A 355 -43.02 25.46 15.32
C ALA A 355 -42.36 24.27 16.03
N PHE A 356 -41.53 24.55 17.02
CA PHE A 356 -41.04 23.53 17.95
C PHE A 356 -42.22 22.81 18.63
N GLY A 357 -42.10 21.50 18.81
CA GLY A 357 -43.14 20.61 19.33
C GLY A 357 -44.22 20.20 18.33
N ALA A 358 -44.12 20.64 17.07
CA ALA A 358 -45.11 20.35 16.02
C ALA A 358 -44.54 19.58 14.82
N PHE A 359 -43.38 18.92 15.01
CA PHE A 359 -42.75 18.12 13.96
C PHE A 359 -43.55 16.83 13.70
N THR A 360 -43.43 16.30 12.50
CA THR A 360 -43.98 15.01 12.07
C THR A 360 -42.86 14.22 11.38
N ARG A 361 -42.83 12.90 11.57
CA ARG A 361 -41.79 12.06 10.96
C ARG A 361 -41.86 12.14 9.43
N GLY A 362 -40.70 12.08 8.77
CA GLY A 362 -40.56 12.09 7.31
C GLY A 362 -40.28 13.46 6.69
N ALA A 363 -40.03 13.45 5.38
CA ALA A 363 -39.56 14.59 4.60
C ALA A 363 -40.61 15.69 4.41
N VAL A 364 -41.86 15.30 4.18
CA VAL A 364 -43.01 16.22 4.08
C VAL A 364 -43.93 15.94 5.24
N GLN A 365 -44.11 16.96 6.09
CA GLN A 365 -44.76 16.78 7.39
C GLN A 365 -46.27 17.06 7.35
N GLN A 366 -46.78 17.61 6.25
CA GLN A 366 -48.21 17.82 6.04
C GLN A 366 -48.92 16.49 5.76
N ILE A 367 -49.99 16.18 6.48
CA ILE A 367 -50.85 15.02 6.20
C ILE A 367 -51.80 15.37 5.05
N ALA A 368 -51.93 14.48 4.06
CA ALA A 368 -52.66 14.70 2.80
C ALA A 368 -54.11 15.17 2.98
N ASP A 369 -54.87 14.48 3.84
CA ASP A 369 -56.33 14.65 3.95
C ASP A 369 -56.77 15.77 4.92
N GLY A 370 -55.84 16.58 5.43
CA GLY A 370 -56.22 17.80 6.17
C GLY A 370 -57.00 17.55 7.48
N SER A 371 -56.52 16.68 8.37
CA SER A 371 -56.88 16.56 9.80
C SER A 371 -58.35 16.28 10.23
N GLU A 372 -59.36 16.38 9.38
CA GLU A 372 -60.76 16.09 9.73
C GLU A 372 -61.15 14.62 9.43
N GLY A 373 -61.00 13.74 10.42
CA GLY A 373 -61.37 12.33 10.34
C GLY A 373 -60.68 11.46 11.39
N HIS A 374 -60.79 10.14 11.24
CA HIS A 374 -60.16 9.13 12.10
C HIS A 374 -59.29 8.17 11.29
N THR A 375 -58.35 7.48 11.92
CA THR A 375 -57.54 6.43 11.27
C THR A 375 -57.92 5.05 11.77
N LEU A 376 -58.12 4.11 10.83
CA LEU A 376 -58.21 2.68 11.10
C LEU A 376 -56.85 2.04 10.86
N LEU A 377 -56.27 1.41 11.89
CA LEU A 377 -55.04 0.64 11.80
C LEU A 377 -55.32 -0.85 11.99
N LEU A 378 -54.67 -1.68 11.18
CA LEU A 378 -54.83 -3.13 11.11
C LEU A 378 -53.47 -3.81 11.34
N ARG A 379 -53.41 -4.74 12.29
CA ARG A 379 -52.21 -5.51 12.65
C ARG A 379 -52.42 -7.00 12.42
N ALA A 380 -51.40 -7.72 11.99
CA ALA A 380 -51.41 -9.18 11.92
C ALA A 380 -50.54 -9.74 13.06
N ASP A 381 -51.02 -10.76 13.76
CA ASP A 381 -50.30 -11.38 14.89
C ASP A 381 -50.29 -12.92 14.78
N PRO A 382 -49.13 -13.57 14.56
CA PRO A 382 -47.86 -12.94 14.23
C PRO A 382 -47.94 -12.30 12.84
N VAL A 383 -47.06 -11.33 12.56
CA VAL A 383 -47.05 -10.56 11.30
C VAL A 383 -46.88 -11.46 10.07
N SER A 384 -46.17 -12.58 10.23
CA SER A 384 -45.99 -13.62 9.21
C SER A 384 -47.21 -14.50 8.98
N GLY A 385 -48.23 -14.39 9.81
CA GLY A 385 -49.43 -15.23 9.80
C GLY A 385 -50.43 -14.91 8.70
N GLY A 386 -50.41 -13.70 8.12
CA GLY A 386 -51.34 -13.32 7.06
C GLY A 386 -51.24 -11.87 6.58
N SER A 387 -52.18 -11.47 5.74
CA SER A 387 -52.28 -10.13 5.12
C SER A 387 -53.73 -9.63 5.07
N PHE A 388 -53.96 -8.44 4.50
CA PHE A 388 -55.28 -7.81 4.42
C PHE A 388 -55.65 -7.47 2.98
N SER A 389 -56.95 -7.44 2.68
CA SER A 389 -57.50 -7.00 1.38
C SER A 389 -57.31 -5.50 1.08
N THR A 390 -56.84 -4.72 2.06
CA THR A 390 -56.62 -3.26 1.99
C THR A 390 -55.25 -2.87 2.56
N ALA A 391 -54.90 -1.59 2.52
CA ALA A 391 -53.75 -1.06 3.26
C ALA A 391 -53.95 -1.23 4.77
N ASN A 392 -52.85 -1.34 5.52
CA ASN A 392 -52.86 -1.60 6.96
C ASN A 392 -53.30 -0.36 7.77
N ALA A 393 -53.17 0.84 7.23
CA ALA A 393 -53.66 2.08 7.83
C ALA A 393 -54.50 2.84 6.82
N ILE A 394 -55.69 3.29 7.25
CA ILE A 394 -56.72 3.86 6.37
C ILE A 394 -57.26 5.13 7.01
N HIS A 395 -57.21 6.26 6.28
CA HIS A 395 -57.93 7.46 6.69
C HIS A 395 -59.43 7.29 6.44
N VAL A 396 -60.25 7.59 7.45
CA VAL A 396 -61.70 7.51 7.40
C VAL A 396 -62.27 8.91 7.69
N PRO A 397 -62.89 9.56 6.69
CA PRO A 397 -63.51 10.87 6.87
C PRO A 397 -64.55 10.88 8.00
N SER A 398 -64.63 11.98 8.74
CA SER A 398 -65.57 12.12 9.85
C SER A 398 -67.02 11.86 9.41
N GLY A 399 -67.75 11.05 10.18
CA GLY A 399 -69.15 10.70 9.89
C GLY A 399 -69.36 9.68 8.77
N THR A 400 -68.30 9.09 8.21
CA THR A 400 -68.39 8.01 7.21
C THR A 400 -68.02 6.65 7.81
N ALA A 401 -68.55 5.56 7.22
CA ALA A 401 -68.20 4.21 7.65
C ALA A 401 -66.84 3.79 7.07
N ALA A 402 -66.00 3.17 7.90
CA ALA A 402 -64.75 2.55 7.48
C ALA A 402 -65.02 1.39 6.51
N PRO A 403 -64.13 1.15 5.53
CA PRO A 403 -64.27 0.06 4.58
C PRO A 403 -64.21 -1.31 5.28
N SER A 404 -64.92 -2.30 4.76
CA SER A 404 -64.77 -3.69 5.20
C SER A 404 -63.40 -4.24 4.76
N VAL A 405 -62.79 -5.03 5.64
CA VAL A 405 -61.44 -5.57 5.47
C VAL A 405 -61.48 -7.09 5.62
N THR A 406 -60.74 -7.82 4.78
CA THR A 406 -60.62 -9.29 4.88
C THR A 406 -59.21 -9.67 5.34
N ALA A 407 -59.11 -10.47 6.40
CA ALA A 407 -57.88 -11.14 6.82
C ALA A 407 -57.61 -12.37 5.93
N MET A 408 -56.41 -12.44 5.39
CA MET A 408 -55.98 -13.47 4.43
C MET A 408 -54.79 -14.24 5.02
N PRO A 409 -55.00 -15.47 5.54
CA PRO A 409 -53.93 -16.27 6.12
C PRO A 409 -52.79 -16.55 5.14
N ALA A 410 -51.57 -16.57 5.65
CA ALA A 410 -50.40 -17.08 4.94
C ALA A 410 -50.51 -18.61 4.74
N ALA A 411 -49.75 -19.15 3.78
CA ALA A 411 -49.78 -20.57 3.50
C ALA A 411 -49.45 -21.42 4.74
N GLY A 412 -50.37 -22.29 5.15
CA GLY A 412 -50.22 -23.16 6.32
C GLY A 412 -50.56 -22.50 7.66
N ALA A 413 -50.94 -21.21 7.68
CA ALA A 413 -51.48 -20.54 8.84
C ALA A 413 -53.02 -20.60 8.86
N THR A 414 -53.62 -20.58 10.04
CA THR A 414 -55.08 -20.51 10.24
C THR A 414 -55.47 -19.19 10.88
N PHE A 415 -56.53 -18.54 10.38
CA PHE A 415 -57.09 -17.35 11.00
C PHE A 415 -57.83 -17.72 12.30
N ASP A 416 -57.57 -16.97 13.36
CA ASP A 416 -58.17 -17.15 14.69
C ASP A 416 -59.33 -16.16 14.92
N GLY A 417 -59.07 -14.86 14.78
CA GLY A 417 -60.09 -13.82 14.96
C GLY A 417 -59.55 -12.40 14.86
N TRP A 418 -60.47 -11.43 14.84
CA TRP A 418 -60.17 -10.00 14.93
C TRP A 418 -60.34 -9.51 16.36
N TYR A 419 -59.36 -8.75 16.86
CA TYR A 419 -59.28 -8.25 18.22
C TYR A 419 -59.13 -6.74 18.23
N ASP A 420 -59.67 -6.03 19.23
CA ASP A 420 -59.40 -4.61 19.42
C ASP A 420 -58.03 -4.35 20.09
N ALA A 421 -57.73 -3.08 20.38
CA ALA A 421 -56.49 -2.66 21.03
C ALA A 421 -56.37 -3.19 22.47
N GLU A 422 -57.49 -3.45 23.13
CA GLU A 422 -57.57 -4.03 24.48
C GLU A 422 -57.56 -5.58 24.47
N GLU A 423 -57.29 -6.20 23.32
CA GLU A 423 -57.27 -7.64 23.09
C GLU A 423 -58.62 -8.37 23.25
N ASN A 424 -59.74 -7.66 23.16
CA ASN A 424 -61.06 -8.29 23.15
C ASN A 424 -61.38 -8.82 21.75
N LEU A 425 -61.94 -10.03 21.67
CA LEU A 425 -62.42 -10.61 20.42
C LEU A 425 -63.63 -9.83 19.90
N ILE A 426 -63.53 -9.35 18.66
CA ILE A 426 -64.58 -8.62 17.95
C ILE A 426 -65.38 -9.56 17.04
N THR A 427 -64.69 -10.41 16.27
CA THR A 427 -65.32 -11.39 15.38
C THR A 427 -64.34 -12.50 14.97
N GLU A 428 -64.84 -13.72 14.80
CA GLU A 428 -64.09 -14.86 14.24
C GLU A 428 -64.20 -14.93 12.70
N ALA A 429 -65.02 -14.07 12.08
CA ALA A 429 -65.14 -14.01 10.64
C ALA A 429 -63.90 -13.36 10.01
N THR A 430 -63.39 -13.93 8.91
CA THR A 430 -62.25 -13.36 8.17
C THR A 430 -62.53 -11.95 7.63
N VAL A 431 -63.80 -11.64 7.34
CA VAL A 431 -64.25 -10.30 6.94
C VAL A 431 -64.71 -9.49 8.17
N PHE A 432 -64.09 -8.33 8.38
CA PHE A 432 -64.40 -7.39 9.45
C PHE A 432 -64.94 -6.06 8.88
N SER A 433 -66.02 -5.55 9.49
CA SER A 433 -66.69 -4.30 9.10
C SER A 433 -66.75 -3.36 10.32
N PRO A 434 -65.85 -2.37 10.43
CA PRO A 434 -65.71 -1.54 11.64
C PRO A 434 -66.85 -0.53 11.85
N GLY A 435 -67.59 -0.16 10.79
CA GLY A 435 -68.63 0.88 10.87
C GLY A 435 -68.07 2.31 10.94
N VAL A 436 -68.84 3.26 11.47
CA VAL A 436 -68.41 4.67 11.64
C VAL A 436 -67.47 4.79 12.83
N LEU A 437 -66.28 5.35 12.63
CA LEU A 437 -65.30 5.56 13.69
C LEU A 437 -65.59 6.85 14.46
N THR A 438 -65.40 6.82 15.78
CA THR A 438 -65.50 8.00 16.67
C THR A 438 -64.15 8.46 17.23
N ALA A 439 -63.10 7.66 17.00
CA ALA A 439 -61.72 7.91 17.37
C ALA A 439 -60.80 7.10 16.42
N ASP A 440 -59.50 7.38 16.44
CA ASP A 440 -58.52 6.52 15.79
C ASP A 440 -58.58 5.13 16.45
N ALA A 441 -58.60 4.04 15.65
CA ALA A 441 -58.86 2.68 16.13
C ALA A 441 -57.82 1.69 15.59
N ILE A 442 -57.43 0.72 16.43
CA ILE A 442 -56.48 -0.35 16.10
C ILE A 442 -57.18 -1.69 16.24
N TYR A 443 -57.10 -2.54 15.20
CA TYR A 443 -57.60 -3.92 15.25
C TYR A 443 -56.52 -4.90 14.82
N THR A 444 -56.43 -6.04 15.52
CA THR A 444 -55.42 -7.08 15.28
C THR A 444 -56.09 -8.36 14.80
N ALA A 445 -55.66 -8.88 13.65
CA ALA A 445 -56.02 -10.17 13.10
C ALA A 445 -55.03 -11.23 13.61
N ARG A 446 -55.49 -12.19 14.41
CA ARG A 446 -54.65 -13.27 14.95
C ARG A 446 -54.62 -14.48 14.03
N PHE A 447 -53.46 -15.11 13.94
CA PHE A 447 -53.21 -16.30 13.12
C PHE A 447 -52.39 -17.34 13.91
N GLU A 448 -52.62 -18.63 13.66
CA GLU A 448 -51.79 -19.71 14.19
C GLU A 448 -50.83 -20.26 13.11
N THR A 449 -49.52 -20.29 13.41
CA THR A 449 -48.45 -20.73 12.48
C THR A 449 -47.91 -22.14 12.81
N PRO A 450 -47.37 -22.89 11.83
CA PRO A 450 -46.89 -24.26 12.01
C PRO A 450 -45.61 -24.36 12.87
N ALA A 451 -45.44 -25.50 13.56
CA ALA A 451 -44.24 -25.80 14.35
C ALA A 451 -43.07 -26.31 13.46
N VAL A 452 -41.84 -25.90 13.78
CA VAL A 452 -40.60 -26.28 13.08
C VAL A 452 -39.46 -26.57 14.07
N THR A 453 -38.47 -27.35 13.63
CA THR A 453 -37.27 -27.72 14.40
C THR A 453 -36.02 -27.10 13.79
N LEU A 454 -35.22 -26.44 14.63
CA LEU A 454 -33.94 -25.86 14.25
C LEU A 454 -32.80 -26.63 14.89
N THR A 455 -31.76 -26.94 14.12
CA THR A 455 -30.57 -27.68 14.59
C THR A 455 -29.31 -26.82 14.43
N PHE A 456 -28.49 -26.75 15.47
CA PHE A 456 -27.19 -26.07 15.48
C PHE A 456 -26.10 -27.11 15.68
N ASP A 457 -25.08 -27.06 14.84
CA ASP A 457 -24.00 -28.05 14.76
C ASP A 457 -22.64 -27.35 14.76
N LEU A 458 -21.84 -27.58 15.81
CA LEU A 458 -20.50 -27.02 15.99
C LEU A 458 -19.42 -27.87 15.30
N GLY A 459 -19.77 -29.05 14.79
CA GLY A 459 -18.80 -30.03 14.31
C GLY A 459 -17.78 -30.39 15.39
N GLY A 460 -16.48 -30.19 15.09
CA GLY A 460 -15.37 -30.40 16.05
C GLY A 460 -14.91 -29.14 16.79
N ALA A 461 -15.56 -27.99 16.58
CA ALA A 461 -15.06 -26.70 17.04
C ALA A 461 -15.42 -26.36 18.50
N GLY A 462 -16.17 -27.22 19.19
CA GLY A 462 -16.61 -26.98 20.56
C GLY A 462 -17.81 -27.83 20.96
N VAL A 463 -18.37 -27.52 22.12
CA VAL A 463 -19.57 -28.19 22.67
C VAL A 463 -20.55 -27.17 23.25
N PHE A 464 -21.84 -27.47 23.17
CA PHE A 464 -22.90 -26.73 23.84
C PHE A 464 -22.94 -27.07 25.35
N GLY A 465 -23.76 -26.36 26.13
CA GLY A 465 -23.93 -26.60 27.58
C GLY A 465 -24.40 -28.01 27.96
N ASN A 466 -24.92 -28.79 27.00
CA ASN A 466 -25.28 -30.20 27.18
C ASN A 466 -24.09 -31.16 26.92
N GLY A 467 -22.89 -30.65 26.61
CA GLY A 467 -21.69 -31.43 26.31
C GLY A 467 -21.65 -32.04 24.90
N LEU A 468 -22.62 -31.74 24.04
CA LEU A 468 -22.68 -32.25 22.67
C LEU A 468 -22.27 -31.18 21.65
N ALA A 469 -21.77 -31.63 20.50
CA ALA A 469 -21.46 -30.75 19.36
C ALA A 469 -22.72 -30.28 18.62
N THR A 470 -23.87 -30.92 18.84
CA THR A 470 -25.14 -30.60 18.19
C THR A 470 -26.23 -30.34 19.22
N THR A 471 -27.09 -29.36 18.95
CA THR A 471 -28.31 -29.11 19.75
C THR A 471 -29.48 -28.72 18.84
N SER A 472 -30.70 -29.03 19.26
CA SER A 472 -31.92 -28.70 18.50
C SER A 472 -32.98 -28.09 19.39
N CYS A 473 -33.79 -27.17 18.83
CA CYS A 473 -34.95 -26.59 19.50
C CYS A 473 -36.19 -26.62 18.60
N ALA A 474 -37.35 -26.90 19.19
CA ALA A 474 -38.64 -26.77 18.52
C ALA A 474 -39.20 -25.36 18.76
N THR A 475 -39.69 -24.72 17.71
CA THR A 475 -40.25 -23.36 17.74
C THR A 475 -41.32 -23.23 16.65
N ARG A 476 -41.95 -22.06 16.47
CA ARG A 476 -42.99 -21.84 15.45
C ARG A 476 -42.47 -20.98 14.30
N ALA A 477 -42.91 -21.31 13.08
CA ALA A 477 -42.59 -20.54 11.88
C ALA A 477 -42.94 -19.06 12.08
N GLY A 478 -42.00 -18.19 11.70
CA GLY A 478 -42.16 -16.75 11.83
C GLY A 478 -41.97 -16.18 13.24
N ALA A 479 -41.69 -17.01 14.26
CA ALA A 479 -41.24 -16.52 15.56
C ALA A 479 -39.84 -15.89 15.46
N VAL A 480 -39.49 -15.04 16.43
CA VAL A 480 -38.14 -14.45 16.52
C VAL A 480 -37.14 -15.55 16.87
N LEU A 481 -36.12 -15.70 16.03
CA LEU A 481 -34.99 -16.58 16.30
C LEU A 481 -33.92 -15.75 17.02
N GLY A 482 -33.85 -15.88 18.36
CA GLY A 482 -32.81 -15.25 19.16
C GLY A 482 -31.40 -15.74 18.83
N VAL A 483 -30.40 -15.19 19.54
CA VAL A 483 -28.97 -15.55 19.42
C VAL A 483 -28.80 -17.08 19.45
N PRO A 484 -27.91 -17.68 18.62
CA PRO A 484 -27.65 -19.12 18.68
C PRO A 484 -27.34 -19.59 20.10
N PRO A 485 -27.62 -20.87 20.42
CA PRO A 485 -27.30 -21.43 21.72
C PRO A 485 -25.83 -21.19 22.08
N SER A 486 -25.58 -20.80 23.33
CA SER A 486 -24.21 -20.57 23.81
C SER A 486 -23.40 -21.87 23.80
N PHE A 487 -22.14 -21.76 23.40
CA PHE A 487 -21.21 -22.88 23.33
C PHE A 487 -19.83 -22.49 23.85
N VAL A 488 -19.05 -23.50 24.24
CA VAL A 488 -17.63 -23.35 24.59
C VAL A 488 -16.82 -23.81 23.38
N SER A 489 -16.01 -22.91 22.84
CA SER A 489 -15.11 -23.21 21.73
C SER A 489 -13.90 -24.02 22.18
N ASP A 490 -13.48 -24.99 21.37
CA ASP A 490 -12.21 -25.68 21.53
C ASP A 490 -11.05 -24.76 21.12
N ASP A 491 -10.04 -24.63 22.00
CA ASP A 491 -8.87 -23.78 21.76
C ASP A 491 -8.06 -24.15 20.52
N ALA A 492 -8.19 -25.39 20.02
CA ALA A 492 -7.54 -25.84 18.79
C ALA A 492 -8.13 -25.21 17.51
N TYR A 493 -9.29 -24.56 17.59
CA TYR A 493 -10.02 -24.02 16.45
C TYR A 493 -10.34 -22.52 16.59
N LEU A 494 -10.56 -21.87 15.45
CA LEU A 494 -11.06 -20.50 15.32
C LEU A 494 -12.36 -20.54 14.53
N ALA A 495 -13.44 -20.00 15.10
CA ALA A 495 -14.74 -19.96 14.47
C ALA A 495 -14.79 -18.90 13.35
N GLU A 496 -15.33 -19.26 12.19
CA GLU A 496 -15.44 -18.42 10.99
C GLU A 496 -16.88 -17.90 10.76
N GLY A 497 -17.89 -18.48 11.41
CA GLY A 497 -19.30 -18.07 11.31
C GLY A 497 -20.25 -19.24 11.02
N TRP A 498 -21.57 -19.00 11.02
CA TRP A 498 -22.59 -20.03 10.76
C TRP A 498 -22.93 -20.13 9.27
N SER A 499 -23.17 -21.35 8.78
CA SER A 499 -23.63 -21.65 7.43
C SER A 499 -24.85 -22.57 7.44
N PRO A 500 -25.99 -22.18 6.83
CA PRO A 500 -26.27 -20.82 6.34
C PRO A 500 -26.21 -19.79 7.49
N ALA A 501 -26.19 -18.50 7.17
CA ALA A 501 -26.28 -17.46 8.19
C ALA A 501 -27.60 -17.63 8.98
N ILE A 502 -27.56 -17.36 10.29
CA ILE A 502 -28.73 -17.51 11.15
C ILE A 502 -29.71 -16.35 10.83
N PRO A 503 -30.94 -16.63 10.38
CA PRO A 503 -31.93 -15.61 10.07
C PRO A 503 -32.54 -15.02 11.35
N ALA A 504 -33.12 -13.82 11.25
CA ALA A 504 -33.80 -13.16 12.36
C ALA A 504 -35.13 -13.85 12.76
N TYR A 505 -35.77 -14.54 11.80
CA TYR A 505 -37.02 -15.25 12.01
C TYR A 505 -36.86 -16.74 11.74
N VAL A 506 -37.62 -17.51 12.50
CA VAL A 506 -37.73 -18.95 12.32
C VAL A 506 -38.29 -19.24 10.92
N PRO A 507 -37.57 -20.01 10.08
CA PRO A 507 -38.03 -20.36 8.74
C PRO A 507 -39.34 -21.17 8.77
N SER A 508 -40.05 -21.20 7.64
CA SER A 508 -41.30 -21.95 7.49
C SER A 508 -41.14 -23.48 7.48
N THR A 509 -39.90 -23.97 7.49
CA THR A 509 -39.55 -25.39 7.51
C THR A 509 -38.36 -25.64 8.44
N ASN A 510 -38.10 -26.90 8.78
CA ASN A 510 -36.95 -27.26 9.61
C ASN A 510 -35.62 -26.83 8.97
N ALA A 511 -34.67 -26.35 9.77
CA ALA A 511 -33.38 -25.86 9.29
C ALA A 511 -32.20 -26.35 10.14
N THR A 512 -31.02 -26.44 9.54
CA THR A 512 -29.76 -26.78 10.22
C THR A 512 -28.72 -25.72 9.92
N TYR A 513 -28.05 -25.22 10.97
CA TYR A 513 -26.96 -24.25 10.91
C TYR A 513 -25.67 -24.91 11.40
N ARG A 514 -24.60 -24.83 10.61
CA ARG A 514 -23.28 -25.39 10.94
C ARG A 514 -22.26 -24.30 11.19
N LEU A 515 -21.48 -24.39 12.26
CA LEU A 515 -20.39 -23.47 12.53
C LEU A 515 -19.17 -23.81 11.66
N GLY A 516 -18.82 -22.92 10.74
CA GLY A 516 -17.53 -22.93 10.05
C GLY A 516 -16.41 -22.67 11.05
N SER A 517 -15.32 -23.44 10.96
CA SER A 517 -14.14 -23.27 11.80
C SER A 517 -12.87 -23.72 11.08
N VAL A 518 -11.74 -23.16 11.50
CA VAL A 518 -10.40 -23.56 11.04
C VAL A 518 -9.51 -23.91 12.22
N SER A 519 -8.65 -24.92 12.05
CA SER A 519 -7.65 -25.26 13.06
C SER A 519 -6.61 -24.14 13.18
N LYS A 520 -6.16 -23.88 14.41
CA LYS A 520 -5.01 -22.99 14.69
C LYS A 520 -3.66 -23.65 14.40
N ALA A 521 -3.62 -24.96 14.18
CA ALA A 521 -2.38 -25.66 13.83
C ALA A 521 -1.92 -25.31 12.41
N ILE A 522 -0.62 -25.05 12.25
CA ILE A 522 0.01 -24.83 10.95
C ILE A 522 -0.17 -26.09 10.10
N ARG A 523 -0.74 -25.93 8.90
CA ARG A 523 -0.94 -27.05 7.97
C ARG A 523 0.20 -27.09 6.96
N ILE A 524 0.77 -28.29 6.77
CA ILE A 524 1.77 -28.56 5.73
C ILE A 524 1.03 -29.13 4.52
N ILE A 525 1.05 -28.40 3.43
CA ILE A 525 0.48 -28.77 2.14
C ILE A 525 1.60 -29.15 1.18
N ARG A 526 1.46 -30.27 0.48
CA ARG A 526 2.45 -30.76 -0.49
C ARG A 526 1.97 -30.54 -1.91
N VAL A 527 2.91 -30.16 -2.78
CA VAL A 527 2.68 -30.00 -4.21
C VAL A 527 3.75 -30.77 -5.01
N VAL A 528 3.30 -31.41 -6.09
CA VAL A 528 4.12 -32.18 -7.03
C VAL A 528 3.88 -31.69 -8.46
N PRO A 529 4.78 -31.95 -9.43
CA PRO A 529 4.52 -31.61 -10.82
C PRO A 529 3.17 -32.19 -11.28
N ALA A 530 2.42 -31.44 -12.09
CA ALA A 530 1.05 -31.81 -12.47
C ALA A 530 0.93 -33.23 -13.08
N ALA A 531 1.96 -33.70 -13.78
CA ALA A 531 2.02 -35.04 -14.36
C ALA A 531 2.17 -36.17 -13.32
N GLU A 532 2.58 -35.87 -12.09
CA GLU A 532 2.76 -36.82 -11.00
C GLU A 532 1.60 -36.81 -9.98
N ALA A 533 0.71 -35.83 -10.07
CA ALA A 533 -0.39 -35.69 -9.13
C ALA A 533 -1.43 -36.79 -9.30
N CYS A 534 -2.07 -37.19 -8.20
CA CYS A 534 -3.21 -38.11 -8.24
C CYS A 534 -4.44 -37.44 -8.89
N GLY A 535 -5.50 -38.20 -9.14
CA GLY A 535 -6.72 -37.63 -9.72
C GLY A 535 -7.26 -36.44 -8.89
N PRO A 536 -7.79 -35.37 -9.52
CA PRO A 536 -8.15 -34.12 -8.81
C PRO A 536 -9.05 -34.30 -7.58
N ALA A 537 -9.94 -35.31 -7.60
CA ALA A 537 -10.85 -35.61 -6.48
C ALA A 537 -10.14 -36.17 -5.22
N ALA A 538 -8.89 -36.63 -5.34
CA ALA A 538 -8.10 -37.20 -4.26
C ALA A 538 -6.95 -36.28 -3.78
N GLN A 539 -6.84 -35.06 -4.35
CA GLN A 539 -5.81 -34.09 -3.97
C GLN A 539 -6.25 -33.29 -2.74
N ASP A 540 -5.58 -33.50 -1.61
CA ASP A 540 -5.81 -32.79 -0.34
C ASP A 540 -4.53 -32.17 0.26
N GLY A 541 -3.37 -32.42 -0.36
CA GLY A 541 -2.07 -31.90 0.03
C GLY A 541 -1.49 -32.47 1.32
N LEU A 542 -2.20 -33.35 2.04
CA LEU A 542 -1.83 -33.80 3.38
C LEU A 542 -0.69 -34.83 3.39
N SER A 543 -0.43 -35.46 2.25
CA SER A 543 0.67 -36.40 2.04
C SER A 543 1.27 -36.22 0.65
N TRP A 544 2.45 -36.80 0.38
CA TRP A 544 3.03 -36.79 -0.97
C TRP A 544 2.17 -37.56 -1.98
N ALA A 545 1.43 -38.59 -1.53
CA ALA A 545 0.55 -39.39 -2.39
C ALA A 545 -0.76 -38.67 -2.78
N THR A 546 -1.18 -37.71 -1.96
CA THR A 546 -2.38 -36.88 -2.15
C THR A 546 -2.03 -35.41 -2.43
N ALA A 547 -0.79 -35.16 -2.83
CA ALA A 547 -0.28 -33.82 -3.12
C ALA A 547 -1.04 -33.15 -4.27
N TYR A 548 -1.13 -31.83 -4.20
CA TYR A 548 -1.71 -31.04 -5.28
C TYR A 548 -0.84 -31.10 -6.54
N GLY A 549 -1.47 -31.08 -7.71
CA GLY A 549 -0.79 -30.83 -8.98
C GLY A 549 -0.76 -29.36 -9.40
N ASP A 550 -1.52 -28.51 -8.69
CA ASP A 550 -1.63 -27.07 -8.91
C ASP A 550 -1.05 -26.31 -7.71
N VAL A 551 -0.03 -25.48 -7.96
CA VAL A 551 0.67 -24.70 -6.94
C VAL A 551 -0.23 -23.59 -6.37
N LEU A 552 -1.09 -22.98 -7.18
CA LEU A 552 -1.97 -21.91 -6.70
C LEU A 552 -3.04 -22.48 -5.76
N ALA A 553 -3.58 -23.66 -6.07
CA ALA A 553 -4.51 -24.37 -5.20
C ALA A 553 -3.84 -24.78 -3.87
N ALA A 554 -2.63 -25.34 -3.94
CA ALA A 554 -1.85 -25.71 -2.76
C ALA A 554 -1.57 -24.50 -1.85
N TYR A 555 -1.19 -23.36 -2.45
CA TYR A 555 -0.87 -22.13 -1.73
C TYR A 555 -2.10 -21.49 -1.09
N ALA A 556 -3.25 -21.51 -1.78
CA ALA A 556 -4.52 -21.04 -1.23
C ALA A 556 -4.99 -21.91 -0.05
N ASP A 557 -4.84 -23.24 -0.12
CA ASP A 557 -5.18 -24.14 0.98
C ASP A 557 -4.28 -23.88 2.20
N ALA A 558 -2.95 -23.80 1.99
CA ALA A 558 -2.03 -23.44 3.07
C ALA A 558 -2.38 -22.09 3.71
N ALA A 559 -2.77 -21.08 2.93
CA ALA A 559 -3.13 -19.76 3.42
C ALA A 559 -4.30 -19.77 4.40
N ARG A 560 -5.29 -20.66 4.21
CA ARG A 560 -6.41 -20.83 5.15
C ARG A 560 -5.94 -21.20 6.57
N TYR A 561 -4.79 -21.87 6.68
CA TYR A 561 -4.25 -22.38 7.93
C TYR A 561 -2.93 -21.71 8.36
N ARG A 562 -2.55 -20.57 7.75
CA ARG A 562 -1.24 -19.93 7.98
C ARG A 562 -0.09 -20.95 7.83
N GLY A 563 -0.21 -21.75 6.79
CA GLY A 563 0.50 -23.01 6.57
C GLY A 563 1.80 -22.89 5.77
N GLU A 564 2.40 -24.04 5.50
CA GLU A 564 3.56 -24.19 4.62
C GLU A 564 3.16 -24.98 3.37
N VAL A 565 3.73 -24.59 2.23
CA VAL A 565 3.68 -25.36 0.99
C VAL A 565 5.05 -25.97 0.74
N TRP A 566 5.12 -27.30 0.69
CA TRP A 566 6.33 -28.06 0.37
C TRP A 566 6.26 -28.55 -1.06
N ALA A 567 7.17 -28.06 -1.90
CA ALA A 567 7.22 -28.37 -3.32
C ALA A 567 8.30 -29.40 -3.62
N LYS A 568 7.88 -30.52 -4.21
CA LYS A 568 8.79 -31.57 -4.68
C LYS A 568 9.71 -31.01 -5.79
N THR A 569 10.88 -31.59 -5.95
CA THR A 569 11.77 -31.34 -7.09
C THR A 569 11.01 -31.54 -8.40
N GLY A 570 11.26 -30.66 -9.36
CA GLY A 570 10.54 -30.64 -10.63
C GLY A 570 10.38 -29.23 -11.18
N ARG A 571 9.78 -29.14 -12.37
CA ARG A 571 9.47 -27.88 -13.06
C ARG A 571 7.96 -27.63 -12.99
N TYR A 572 7.60 -26.41 -12.62
CA TYR A 572 6.22 -25.95 -12.44
C TYR A 572 6.03 -24.67 -13.25
N ALA A 573 4.99 -24.64 -14.09
CA ALA A 573 4.64 -23.46 -14.88
C ALA A 573 3.35 -22.84 -14.34
N PHE A 574 3.48 -21.64 -13.75
CA PHE A 574 2.35 -20.81 -13.32
C PHE A 574 2.82 -19.35 -13.13
N GLY A 575 1.88 -18.43 -12.97
CA GLY A 575 2.16 -17.07 -12.52
C GLY A 575 0.97 -16.47 -11.79
N GLY A 576 1.12 -15.22 -11.38
CA GLY A 576 0.06 -14.51 -10.65
C GLY A 576 -0.20 -15.08 -9.25
N LEU A 577 0.81 -15.69 -8.62
CA LEU A 577 0.73 -16.04 -7.20
C LEU A 577 0.45 -14.77 -6.41
N LYS A 578 -0.58 -14.81 -5.55
CA LYS A 578 -0.84 -13.77 -4.56
C LYS A 578 -0.13 -14.19 -3.27
N PRO A 579 1.00 -13.59 -2.86
CA PRO A 579 1.62 -13.89 -1.59
C PRO A 579 0.64 -13.62 -0.44
N MET A 580 0.62 -14.48 0.56
CA MET A 580 -0.33 -14.41 1.67
C MET A 580 0.42 -14.29 2.99
N SER A 581 -0.14 -13.54 3.94
CA SER A 581 0.49 -13.35 5.25
C SER A 581 0.61 -14.68 6.00
N ASN A 582 1.75 -14.90 6.65
CA ASN A 582 2.05 -16.12 7.41
C ASN A 582 2.01 -17.41 6.57
N VAL A 583 2.42 -17.35 5.30
CA VAL A 583 2.56 -18.54 4.44
C VAL A 583 4.01 -18.69 3.99
N ALA A 584 4.50 -19.93 4.04
CA ALA A 584 5.81 -20.27 3.51
C ALA A 584 5.69 -21.15 2.25
N LEU A 585 6.46 -20.86 1.21
CA LEU A 585 6.66 -21.76 0.06
C LEU A 585 8.11 -22.25 0.06
N ILE A 586 8.28 -23.56 0.23
CA ILE A 586 9.56 -24.22 0.47
C ILE A 586 9.81 -25.25 -0.64
N GLY A 587 10.92 -25.09 -1.36
CA GLY A 587 11.42 -26.06 -2.34
C GLY A 587 12.56 -26.90 -1.78
N GLY A 588 13.01 -27.89 -2.56
CA GLY A 588 14.14 -28.75 -2.17
C GLY A 588 13.75 -30.16 -1.70
N PHE A 589 12.52 -30.61 -1.93
CA PHE A 589 12.06 -31.91 -1.45
C PHE A 589 12.15 -33.00 -2.52
N ARG A 590 12.61 -34.18 -2.16
CA ARG A 590 12.58 -35.40 -3.00
C ARG A 590 11.18 -35.96 -3.15
N GLY A 591 10.30 -35.75 -2.17
CA GLY A 591 8.91 -36.22 -2.17
C GLY A 591 8.63 -37.40 -1.23
N ASP A 592 9.44 -37.57 -0.19
CA ASP A 592 9.22 -38.57 0.87
C ASP A 592 9.53 -38.05 2.28
N GLU A 593 9.83 -36.76 2.40
CA GLU A 593 10.20 -36.10 3.64
C GLU A 593 9.00 -35.75 4.53
N THR A 594 9.26 -35.69 5.83
CA THR A 594 8.27 -35.39 6.88
C THR A 594 8.61 -34.15 7.71
N THR A 595 9.75 -33.49 7.47
CA THR A 595 10.16 -32.27 8.18
C THR A 595 10.72 -31.20 7.21
N ALA A 596 10.49 -29.92 7.51
CA ALA A 596 10.96 -28.81 6.66
C ALA A 596 12.49 -28.74 6.56
N GLY A 597 13.21 -29.17 7.59
CA GLY A 597 14.67 -29.20 7.63
C GLY A 597 15.32 -30.25 6.72
N ALA A 598 14.53 -31.19 6.19
CA ALA A 598 15.01 -32.18 5.23
C ALA A 598 15.12 -31.62 3.79
N ALA A 599 14.63 -30.41 3.53
CA ALA A 599 14.74 -29.76 2.23
C ALA A 599 16.22 -29.51 1.86
N ASP A 600 16.62 -30.04 0.70
CA ASP A 600 17.91 -29.82 0.07
C ASP A 600 17.71 -29.22 -1.35
N PRO A 601 17.61 -27.89 -1.45
CA PRO A 601 17.45 -27.20 -2.74
C PRO A 601 18.58 -27.43 -3.75
N ALA A 602 19.77 -27.83 -3.29
CA ALA A 602 20.91 -28.08 -4.16
C ALA A 602 20.82 -29.47 -4.82
N ALA A 603 20.42 -30.50 -4.05
CA ALA A 603 20.24 -31.85 -4.56
C ALA A 603 18.89 -32.06 -5.27
N HIS A 604 17.86 -31.31 -4.89
CA HIS A 604 16.46 -31.52 -5.30
C HIS A 604 15.81 -30.21 -5.79
N PRO A 605 16.26 -29.64 -6.92
CA PRO A 605 15.80 -28.32 -7.36
C PRO A 605 14.29 -28.30 -7.65
N THR A 606 13.62 -27.29 -7.10
CA THR A 606 12.23 -26.93 -7.39
C THR A 606 12.23 -25.68 -8.26
N VAL A 607 11.79 -25.79 -9.51
CA VAL A 607 11.89 -24.73 -10.52
C VAL A 607 10.51 -24.21 -10.89
N PHE A 608 10.23 -22.96 -10.54
CA PHE A 608 9.07 -22.19 -10.99
C PHE A 608 9.45 -21.38 -12.22
N SER A 609 8.85 -21.72 -13.36
CA SER A 609 9.25 -21.20 -14.66
C SER A 609 8.10 -20.45 -15.32
N GLY A 610 8.40 -19.25 -15.82
CA GLY A 610 7.50 -18.51 -16.71
C GLY A 610 7.51 -19.03 -18.16
N ASP A 611 8.52 -19.80 -18.54
CA ASP A 611 8.64 -20.43 -19.87
C ASP A 611 7.76 -21.68 -19.92
N VAL A 612 6.58 -21.53 -20.53
CA VAL A 612 5.53 -22.57 -20.57
C VAL A 612 5.92 -23.69 -21.52
N ASN A 613 6.54 -23.37 -22.66
CA ASN A 613 6.85 -24.34 -23.71
C ASN A 613 8.26 -24.95 -23.58
N GLY A 614 9.10 -24.45 -22.68
CA GLY A 614 10.46 -24.95 -22.51
C GLY A 614 11.40 -24.51 -23.62
N ASP A 615 11.07 -23.43 -24.34
CA ASP A 615 11.74 -23.02 -25.57
C ASP A 615 12.43 -21.65 -25.46
N THR A 616 12.48 -21.06 -24.26
CA THR A 616 13.31 -19.87 -24.02
C THR A 616 14.79 -20.20 -24.20
N TYR A 617 15.47 -19.42 -25.03
CA TYR A 617 16.90 -19.57 -25.29
C TYR A 617 17.67 -18.25 -25.20
N TRP A 618 18.98 -18.36 -25.02
CA TRP A 618 19.87 -17.21 -24.97
C TRP A 618 20.05 -16.58 -26.35
N THR A 619 19.82 -15.28 -26.45
CA THR A 619 20.24 -14.47 -27.60
C THR A 619 21.53 -13.72 -27.27
N TYR A 620 22.33 -13.49 -28.29
CA TYR A 620 23.63 -12.84 -28.19
C TYR A 620 23.57 -11.45 -28.83
N ALA A 621 23.87 -10.41 -28.06
CA ALA A 621 23.87 -9.05 -28.58
C ALA A 621 24.97 -8.82 -29.63
N GLY A 622 24.59 -8.29 -30.78
CA GLY A 622 25.52 -8.00 -31.89
C GLY A 622 25.83 -9.18 -32.81
N VAL A 623 25.26 -10.37 -32.58
CA VAL A 623 25.31 -11.50 -33.52
C VAL A 623 23.90 -11.80 -34.03
N LYS A 624 23.80 -12.09 -35.33
CA LYS A 624 22.53 -12.49 -35.94
C LYS A 624 22.06 -13.82 -35.32
N ASP A 625 20.86 -13.83 -34.76
CA ASP A 625 20.23 -15.05 -34.26
C ASP A 625 20.09 -16.08 -35.41
N THR A 626 20.69 -17.25 -35.22
CA THR A 626 20.60 -18.40 -36.12
C THR A 626 20.43 -19.67 -35.30
N PRO A 627 19.75 -20.70 -35.82
CA PRO A 627 19.52 -21.94 -35.08
C PRO A 627 20.80 -22.59 -34.51
N ALA A 628 21.96 -22.39 -35.15
CA ALA A 628 23.24 -22.97 -34.76
C ALA A 628 23.86 -22.36 -33.49
N ILE A 629 23.41 -21.18 -33.05
CA ILE A 629 23.94 -20.49 -31.85
C ILE A 629 22.95 -20.46 -30.69
N ARG A 630 21.75 -21.05 -30.86
CA ARG A 630 20.71 -21.08 -29.82
C ARG A 630 21.03 -22.15 -28.79
N THR A 631 21.06 -21.73 -27.52
CA THR A 631 21.16 -22.63 -26.38
C THR A 631 19.99 -22.33 -25.45
N ASN A 632 19.14 -23.32 -25.19
CA ASN A 632 18.01 -23.15 -24.27
C ASN A 632 18.51 -22.84 -22.87
N VAL A 633 17.79 -21.97 -22.14
CA VAL A 633 18.12 -21.58 -20.76
C VAL A 633 18.15 -22.81 -19.84
N TRP A 634 17.27 -23.78 -20.13
CA TRP A 634 17.18 -25.03 -19.39
C TRP A 634 17.26 -26.26 -20.31
N THR A 635 17.87 -27.32 -19.82
CA THR A 635 17.76 -28.67 -20.39
C THR A 635 17.34 -29.63 -19.28
N GLY A 636 16.05 -29.97 -19.25
CA GLY A 636 15.45 -30.62 -18.07
C GLY A 636 15.53 -29.70 -16.84
N LEU A 637 16.12 -30.19 -15.75
CA LEU A 637 16.38 -29.42 -14.52
C LEU A 637 17.81 -28.87 -14.44
N VAL A 638 18.56 -28.86 -15.54
CA VAL A 638 19.91 -28.30 -15.62
C VAL A 638 19.85 -26.89 -16.19
N TYR A 639 20.33 -25.92 -15.42
CA TYR A 639 20.45 -24.53 -15.84
C TYR A 639 21.68 -24.37 -16.74
N ASN A 640 21.47 -23.99 -18.00
CA ASN A 640 22.52 -23.66 -18.94
C ASN A 640 22.79 -22.15 -18.82
N GLY A 641 23.65 -21.73 -17.89
CA GLY A 641 24.01 -20.31 -17.76
C GLY A 641 24.77 -19.78 -18.99
N PRO A 642 24.72 -18.48 -19.26
CA PRO A 642 25.43 -17.89 -20.41
C PRO A 642 26.95 -17.98 -20.23
N ASP A 643 27.69 -18.22 -21.33
CA ASP A 643 29.16 -18.19 -21.35
C ASP A 643 29.65 -16.73 -21.37
N THR A 644 30.30 -16.30 -20.29
CA THR A 644 30.69 -14.89 -20.06
C THR A 644 32.19 -14.69 -20.05
N ASN A 645 32.96 -15.59 -20.65
CA ASN A 645 34.42 -15.59 -20.54
C ASN A 645 35.10 -14.59 -21.47
N SER A 646 34.35 -13.93 -22.36
CA SER A 646 34.88 -13.03 -23.37
C SER A 646 34.64 -11.57 -23.01
N TRP A 647 35.72 -10.80 -22.80
CA TRP A 647 35.75 -9.34 -22.66
C TRP A 647 35.25 -8.58 -23.92
N THR A 648 34.54 -9.25 -24.82
CA THR A 648 34.21 -8.82 -26.19
C THR A 648 32.94 -7.98 -26.29
N HIS A 649 32.48 -7.37 -25.18
CA HIS A 649 31.24 -6.59 -25.10
C HIS A 649 29.97 -7.37 -25.51
N ALA A 650 30.03 -8.70 -25.47
CA ALA A 650 28.92 -9.56 -25.81
C ALA A 650 28.18 -10.02 -24.57
N TYR A 651 26.90 -9.66 -24.48
CA TYR A 651 26.02 -10.09 -23.39
C TYR A 651 24.91 -10.98 -23.93
N TRP A 652 24.41 -11.84 -23.05
CA TRP A 652 23.36 -12.81 -23.35
C TRP A 652 22.05 -12.41 -22.68
N LEU A 653 20.96 -12.47 -23.45
CA LEU A 653 19.60 -12.19 -22.99
C LEU A 653 18.75 -13.46 -23.11
N ALA A 654 17.99 -13.79 -22.07
CA ALA A 654 17.07 -14.91 -22.10
C ALA A 654 15.75 -14.56 -22.79
N ASN A 655 15.79 -13.91 -23.96
CA ASN A 655 14.61 -13.38 -24.65
C ASN A 655 14.28 -14.10 -25.96
N GLY A 656 15.03 -15.16 -26.28
CA GLY A 656 14.74 -16.00 -27.44
C GLY A 656 13.42 -16.70 -27.24
N ASN A 657 12.43 -16.38 -28.08
CA ASN A 657 11.06 -16.90 -28.03
C ASN A 657 10.24 -16.62 -26.77
N SER A 658 10.44 -15.49 -26.08
CA SER A 658 9.70 -15.15 -24.84
C SER A 658 8.25 -14.66 -25.05
N SER A 659 7.56 -15.07 -26.11
CA SER A 659 6.25 -14.50 -26.48
C SER A 659 5.11 -15.10 -25.67
N ASP A 660 5.17 -16.41 -25.44
CA ASP A 660 4.26 -17.23 -24.64
C ASP A 660 4.62 -17.28 -23.15
N ASP A 661 5.78 -16.75 -22.77
CA ASP A 661 6.22 -16.65 -21.37
C ASP A 661 5.17 -15.94 -20.50
N ILE A 662 5.01 -16.47 -19.29
CA ILE A 662 4.16 -15.90 -18.24
C ILE A 662 4.74 -14.56 -17.77
N ASP A 663 3.87 -13.57 -17.59
CA ASP A 663 4.27 -12.19 -17.27
C ASP A 663 5.06 -12.06 -15.97
N ALA A 664 4.56 -12.64 -14.87
CA ALA A 664 5.15 -12.49 -13.55
C ALA A 664 4.84 -13.68 -12.63
N PHE A 665 5.78 -13.97 -11.71
CA PHE A 665 5.57 -14.96 -10.65
C PHE A 665 4.50 -14.46 -9.67
N ALA A 666 4.63 -13.22 -9.20
CA ALA A 666 3.67 -12.55 -8.32
C ALA A 666 3.52 -11.07 -8.70
N ALA A 667 2.29 -10.58 -8.82
CA ALA A 667 2.00 -9.19 -9.21
C ALA A 667 1.01 -8.51 -8.25
N GLY A 668 1.26 -7.23 -7.93
CA GLY A 668 0.31 -6.37 -7.22
C GLY A 668 0.05 -6.78 -5.78
N VAL A 669 1.10 -6.87 -4.97
CA VAL A 669 1.00 -7.33 -3.58
C VAL A 669 1.06 -6.14 -2.64
N ASP A 670 0.05 -6.01 -1.78
CA ASP A 670 -0.03 -5.00 -0.72
C ASP A 670 -0.43 -5.69 0.61
N LEU A 671 -0.02 -5.13 1.74
CA LEU A 671 -0.45 -5.57 3.09
C LEU A 671 -0.08 -7.02 3.48
N VAL A 672 0.95 -7.60 2.85
CA VAL A 672 1.43 -8.94 3.22
C VAL A 672 2.48 -8.86 4.32
N THR A 673 2.32 -9.64 5.37
CA THR A 673 3.29 -9.70 6.48
C THR A 673 3.74 -11.13 6.73
N ASN A 674 5.02 -11.32 7.07
CA ASN A 674 5.57 -12.62 7.44
C ASN A 674 5.38 -13.70 6.33
N CYS A 675 5.63 -13.34 5.07
CA CYS A 675 5.63 -14.29 3.95
C CYS A 675 7.06 -14.77 3.67
N LEU A 676 7.24 -16.07 3.48
CA LEU A 676 8.56 -16.70 3.25
C LEU A 676 8.59 -17.48 1.94
N PHE A 677 9.61 -17.22 1.13
CA PHE A 677 10.01 -18.09 0.02
C PHE A 677 11.39 -18.68 0.34
N GLN A 678 11.53 -20.00 0.26
CA GLN A 678 12.75 -20.68 0.65
C GLN A 678 13.17 -21.77 -0.33
N GLY A 679 14.42 -21.73 -0.77
CA GLY A 679 15.02 -22.86 -1.50
C GLY A 679 14.42 -23.14 -2.87
N ILE A 680 13.86 -22.12 -3.51
CA ILE A 680 13.17 -22.25 -4.81
C ILE A 680 13.93 -21.53 -5.92
N VAL A 681 13.79 -22.02 -7.13
CA VAL A 681 14.29 -21.36 -8.35
C VAL A 681 13.12 -20.68 -9.05
N ILE A 682 13.29 -19.41 -9.39
CA ILE A 682 12.31 -18.60 -10.12
C ILE A 682 12.98 -18.15 -11.42
N THR A 683 12.39 -18.47 -12.57
CA THR A 683 13.09 -18.32 -13.86
C THR A 683 12.18 -18.01 -15.04
N CYS A 684 12.72 -17.33 -16.05
CA CYS A 684 12.07 -17.07 -17.35
C CYS A 684 10.70 -16.38 -17.26
N TYR A 685 10.47 -15.54 -16.25
CA TYR A 685 9.29 -14.66 -16.26
C TYR A 685 9.53 -13.47 -17.18
N LYS A 686 8.49 -13.12 -17.94
CA LYS A 686 8.58 -12.15 -19.04
C LYS A 686 8.89 -10.73 -18.57
N THR A 687 8.24 -10.29 -17.50
CA THR A 687 8.27 -8.90 -17.02
C THR A 687 8.80 -8.83 -15.58
N SER A 688 8.44 -7.78 -14.83
CA SER A 688 8.74 -7.66 -13.40
C SER A 688 8.16 -8.85 -12.66
N THR A 689 9.04 -9.74 -12.21
CA THR A 689 8.66 -11.00 -11.58
C THR A 689 7.95 -10.79 -10.24
N PHE A 690 8.26 -9.68 -9.55
CA PHE A 690 7.68 -9.27 -8.28
C PHE A 690 7.38 -7.76 -8.23
N GLY A 691 6.15 -7.42 -7.88
CA GLY A 691 5.71 -6.07 -7.56
C GLY A 691 5.14 -5.98 -6.14
N PHE A 692 5.91 -5.41 -5.20
CA PHE A 692 5.52 -5.27 -3.80
C PHE A 692 5.27 -3.80 -3.46
N GLY A 693 4.07 -3.46 -3.01
CA GLY A 693 3.75 -2.12 -2.55
C GLY A 693 4.09 -1.89 -1.09
N ASP A 694 3.60 -0.76 -0.57
CA ASP A 694 3.86 -0.32 0.80
C ASP A 694 3.26 -1.32 1.82
N ASN A 695 3.89 -1.46 2.98
CA ASN A 695 3.50 -2.41 4.05
C ASN A 695 3.69 -3.91 3.74
N CYS A 696 4.42 -4.27 2.69
CA CYS A 696 4.80 -5.67 2.48
C CYS A 696 6.05 -6.04 3.31
N ASP A 697 6.07 -7.23 3.92
CA ASP A 697 7.21 -7.88 4.56
C ASP A 697 7.37 -9.30 3.98
N VAL A 698 8.28 -9.43 3.01
CA VAL A 698 8.54 -10.67 2.27
C VAL A 698 10.01 -11.05 2.39
N ALA A 699 10.25 -12.30 2.80
CA ALA A 699 11.57 -12.89 2.94
C ALA A 699 11.86 -13.93 1.86
N PHE A 700 13.07 -13.88 1.31
CA PHE A 700 13.62 -14.89 0.41
C PHE A 700 14.90 -15.46 1.00
N ASN A 701 14.91 -16.78 1.23
CA ASN A 701 16.04 -17.49 1.80
C ASN A 701 16.53 -18.58 0.85
N ARG A 702 17.81 -18.55 0.47
CA ARG A 702 18.43 -19.56 -0.40
C ARG A 702 17.68 -19.75 -1.74
N CYS A 703 17.09 -18.67 -2.25
CA CYS A 703 16.35 -18.68 -3.52
C CYS A 703 17.27 -18.31 -4.68
N ARG A 704 16.93 -18.79 -5.89
CA ARG A 704 17.69 -18.47 -7.11
C ARG A 704 16.77 -17.83 -8.13
N PHE A 705 17.14 -16.65 -8.59
CA PHE A 705 16.45 -15.87 -9.62
C PHE A 705 17.29 -15.88 -10.88
N LEU A 706 16.87 -16.66 -11.87
CA LEU A 706 17.68 -16.98 -13.05
C LEU A 706 16.94 -16.56 -14.30
N ALA A 707 17.59 -15.80 -15.19
CA ALA A 707 17.03 -15.50 -16.52
C ALA A 707 15.62 -14.87 -16.50
N ASN A 708 15.28 -14.10 -15.46
CA ASN A 708 13.99 -13.42 -15.34
C ASN A 708 13.99 -12.09 -16.08
N ASN A 709 12.82 -11.45 -16.19
CA ASN A 709 12.62 -10.22 -16.95
C ASN A 709 13.04 -10.39 -18.42
N SER A 710 12.67 -11.54 -19.01
CA SER A 710 13.15 -11.98 -20.33
C SER A 710 12.80 -11.01 -21.45
N SER A 711 11.65 -10.34 -21.38
CA SER A 711 11.20 -9.48 -22.48
C SER A 711 11.89 -8.11 -22.54
N CYS A 712 12.51 -7.67 -21.44
CA CYS A 712 13.12 -6.34 -21.34
C CYS A 712 12.19 -5.18 -21.76
N VAL A 713 10.87 -5.34 -21.69
CA VAL A 713 9.90 -4.27 -22.01
C VAL A 713 9.38 -3.60 -20.76
N GLY A 714 9.31 -2.27 -20.81
CA GLY A 714 8.93 -1.39 -19.69
C GLY A 714 10.13 -0.59 -19.20
N THR A 715 10.06 0.74 -19.33
CA THR A 715 11.03 1.64 -18.69
C THR A 715 10.78 1.64 -17.18
N TRP A 716 11.82 1.48 -16.36
CA TRP A 716 11.79 1.67 -14.89
C TRP A 716 11.29 0.53 -13.99
N THR A 717 11.38 -0.73 -14.41
CA THR A 717 10.96 -1.85 -13.54
C THR A 717 11.98 -2.97 -13.50
N GLY A 718 12.69 -3.11 -12.38
CA GLY A 718 13.52 -4.28 -12.14
C GLY A 718 12.69 -5.54 -11.88
N MET A 719 13.30 -6.72 -11.96
CA MET A 719 12.69 -8.01 -11.62
C MET A 719 11.96 -7.95 -10.27
N PHE A 720 12.58 -7.31 -9.28
CA PHE A 720 11.90 -6.76 -8.11
C PHE A 720 11.63 -5.27 -8.29
N ALA A 721 10.36 -4.88 -8.29
CA ALA A 721 9.91 -3.50 -8.12
C ALA A 721 9.20 -3.40 -6.77
N THR A 722 9.85 -2.80 -5.76
CA THR A 722 9.35 -2.84 -4.37
C THR A 722 9.39 -1.50 -3.66
N SER A 723 8.29 -1.15 -3.00
CA SER A 723 8.24 -0.11 -1.97
C SER A 723 8.06 -0.63 -0.55
N GLY A 724 7.85 -1.95 -0.41
CA GLY A 724 7.83 -2.66 0.87
C GLY A 724 9.21 -3.09 1.36
N ARG A 725 9.23 -3.77 2.51
CA ARG A 725 10.40 -4.39 3.11
C ARG A 725 10.79 -5.66 2.34
N LEU A 726 12.05 -5.71 1.91
CA LEU A 726 12.64 -6.88 1.28
C LEU A 726 13.77 -7.44 2.14
N LEU A 727 13.67 -8.75 2.45
CA LEU A 727 14.68 -9.51 3.18
C LEU A 727 15.24 -10.60 2.28
N LEU A 728 16.53 -10.52 1.96
CA LEU A 728 17.24 -11.49 1.12
C LEU A 728 18.39 -12.11 1.93
N ASP A 729 18.43 -13.44 2.01
CA ASP A 729 19.56 -14.17 2.61
C ASP A 729 19.97 -15.38 1.75
N GLY A 730 21.24 -15.43 1.35
CA GLY A 730 21.79 -16.54 0.58
C GLY A 730 21.19 -16.67 -0.83
N CYS A 731 20.64 -15.60 -1.40
CA CYS A 731 19.98 -15.64 -2.71
C CYS A 731 20.94 -15.40 -3.88
N GLU A 732 20.67 -16.03 -5.01
CA GLU A 732 21.40 -15.84 -6.28
C GLU A 732 20.53 -15.11 -7.30
N PHE A 733 21.08 -14.09 -7.96
CA PHE A 733 20.50 -13.38 -9.09
C PHE A 733 21.45 -13.55 -10.26
N SER A 734 21.04 -14.27 -11.30
CA SER A 734 21.88 -14.48 -12.46
C SER A 734 21.18 -14.25 -13.79
N ALA A 735 21.93 -13.65 -14.72
CA ALA A 735 21.52 -13.44 -16.10
C ALA A 735 20.15 -12.77 -16.24
N THR A 736 19.82 -11.90 -15.27
CA THR A 736 18.54 -11.21 -15.17
C THR A 736 18.74 -9.74 -15.53
N PRO A 737 18.03 -9.20 -16.53
CA PRO A 737 18.01 -7.78 -16.83
C PRO A 737 17.35 -6.99 -15.69
N ALA A 738 18.03 -5.94 -15.20
CA ALA A 738 17.60 -5.06 -14.11
C ALA A 738 17.03 -5.82 -12.89
N THR A 739 17.86 -6.12 -11.88
CA THR A 739 17.43 -7.10 -10.85
C THR A 739 16.53 -6.51 -9.77
N ILE A 740 16.93 -5.43 -9.12
CA ILE A 740 16.20 -4.87 -7.97
C ILE A 740 16.08 -3.36 -8.11
N TYR A 741 14.84 -2.89 -8.04
CA TYR A 741 14.45 -1.50 -8.10
C TYR A 741 13.55 -1.15 -6.92
N PHE A 742 14.05 -0.31 -6.01
CA PHE A 742 13.25 0.18 -4.88
C PHE A 742 12.51 1.46 -5.26
N THR A 743 11.23 1.54 -4.92
CA THR A 743 10.35 2.71 -5.10
C THR A 743 9.76 3.13 -3.74
N GLY A 744 9.24 4.35 -3.59
CA GLY A 744 8.43 4.73 -2.41
C GLY A 744 9.16 5.44 -1.25
N GLU A 745 8.39 6.29 -0.53
CA GLU A 745 8.86 7.15 0.58
C GLU A 745 7.98 7.08 1.84
N SER A 746 6.93 6.25 1.88
CA SER A 746 5.84 6.39 2.86
C SER A 746 6.10 5.76 4.24
N GLN A 747 7.07 4.84 4.36
CA GLN A 747 7.33 4.09 5.61
C GLN A 747 8.81 4.14 6.04
N VAL A 748 9.14 3.66 7.24
CA VAL A 748 10.54 3.46 7.68
C VAL A 748 10.73 2.00 8.09
N VAL A 749 11.08 1.16 7.12
CA VAL A 749 11.46 -0.24 7.33
C VAL A 749 12.93 -0.43 6.93
N THR A 750 13.62 -1.42 7.50
CA THR A 750 15.01 -1.72 7.10
C THR A 750 15.05 -2.89 6.12
N ASN A 751 15.54 -2.62 4.91
CA ASN A 751 15.82 -3.62 3.91
C ASN A 751 17.13 -4.34 4.25
N THR A 752 17.16 -5.65 4.08
CA THR A 752 18.32 -6.47 4.45
C THR A 752 18.72 -7.38 3.30
N VAL A 753 20.00 -7.38 2.93
CA VAL A 753 20.58 -8.25 1.89
C VAL A 753 21.83 -8.91 2.45
N ARG A 754 21.83 -10.23 2.61
CA ARG A 754 22.93 -10.98 3.24
C ARG A 754 23.37 -12.12 2.35
N ASN A 755 24.69 -12.30 2.24
CA ASN A 755 25.29 -13.49 1.60
C ASN A 755 24.75 -13.76 0.19
N CYS A 756 24.31 -12.72 -0.52
CA CYS A 756 23.69 -12.85 -1.83
C CYS A 756 24.74 -12.78 -2.94
N LEU A 757 24.40 -13.32 -4.10
CA LEU A 757 25.23 -13.28 -5.31
C LEU A 757 24.45 -12.64 -6.46
N PHE A 758 24.97 -11.54 -7.00
CA PHE A 758 24.49 -10.91 -8.24
C PHE A 758 25.53 -11.14 -9.32
N THR A 759 25.24 -12.02 -10.29
CA THR A 759 26.23 -12.39 -11.29
C THR A 759 25.72 -12.47 -12.72
N ARG A 760 26.50 -11.93 -13.66
CA ARG A 760 26.14 -11.95 -15.10
C ARG A 760 24.83 -11.24 -15.39
N ASN A 761 24.39 -10.34 -14.52
CA ASN A 761 23.19 -9.55 -14.75
C ASN A 761 23.49 -8.39 -15.68
N LEU A 762 22.44 -7.89 -16.31
CA LEU A 762 22.51 -6.93 -17.39
C LEU A 762 21.64 -5.71 -17.09
N ASP A 763 22.04 -4.52 -17.49
CA ASP A 763 21.13 -3.39 -17.65
C ASP A 763 21.38 -2.67 -18.98
N LEU A 764 20.30 -2.40 -19.71
CA LEU A 764 20.27 -1.67 -21.00
C LEU A 764 19.36 -0.44 -20.92
N SER A 765 19.52 0.38 -19.88
CA SER A 765 18.68 1.57 -19.59
C SER A 765 17.32 1.29 -18.95
N PHE A 766 17.23 0.25 -18.12
CA PHE A 766 15.96 -0.12 -17.48
C PHE A 766 15.85 0.39 -16.07
N SER A 767 16.88 0.19 -15.22
CA SER A 767 16.91 0.64 -13.82
C SER A 767 18.25 0.43 -13.10
N GLY A 768 19.27 -0.18 -13.71
CA GLY A 768 20.47 -0.67 -13.03
C GLY A 768 20.28 -2.04 -12.38
N ILE A 769 21.35 -2.64 -11.86
CA ILE A 769 21.28 -3.99 -11.26
C ILE A 769 20.64 -3.92 -9.88
N PHE A 770 21.21 -3.13 -8.97
CA PHE A 770 20.66 -2.87 -7.64
C PHE A 770 20.50 -1.35 -7.47
N ASN A 771 19.28 -0.85 -7.62
CA ASN A 771 19.01 0.59 -7.56
C ASN A 771 18.09 0.95 -6.41
N TYR A 772 18.64 1.69 -5.47
CA TYR A 772 18.03 2.03 -4.21
C TYR A 772 17.50 3.47 -4.27
N ARG A 773 16.17 3.62 -4.47
CA ARG A 773 15.48 4.91 -4.60
C ARG A 773 14.37 5.11 -3.58
N THR A 774 14.70 4.87 -2.32
CA THR A 774 13.76 4.95 -1.20
C THR A 774 14.35 5.71 -0.01
N ALA A 775 13.51 6.08 0.97
CA ALA A 775 13.91 6.61 2.26
C ALA A 775 14.25 5.52 3.31
N HIS A 776 13.95 4.25 3.03
CA HIS A 776 14.16 3.12 3.94
C HIS A 776 15.65 2.81 4.16
N PRO A 777 16.14 2.56 5.39
CA PRO A 777 17.52 2.11 5.59
C PRO A 777 17.83 0.77 4.91
N LEU A 778 19.10 0.58 4.50
CA LEU A 778 19.60 -0.65 3.90
C LEU A 778 20.76 -1.22 4.74
N PHE A 779 20.70 -2.51 5.04
CA PHE A 779 21.84 -3.27 5.56
C PHE A 779 22.21 -4.37 4.56
N MET A 780 23.38 -4.24 3.94
CA MET A 780 23.92 -5.21 2.99
C MET A 780 25.23 -5.78 3.52
N THR A 781 25.34 -7.11 3.63
CA THR A 781 26.58 -7.75 4.10
C THR A 781 26.91 -9.04 3.36
N GLY A 782 28.20 -9.36 3.22
CA GLY A 782 28.68 -10.61 2.63
C GLY A 782 28.22 -10.83 1.18
N THR A 783 27.78 -9.77 0.50
CA THR A 783 27.14 -9.86 -0.82
C THR A 783 28.14 -9.61 -1.93
N THR A 784 28.07 -10.40 -3.00
CA THR A 784 28.98 -10.35 -4.14
C THR A 784 28.27 -9.93 -5.41
N PHE A 785 28.81 -8.93 -6.10
CA PHE A 785 28.43 -8.50 -7.43
C PHE A 785 29.57 -8.85 -8.39
N ARG A 786 29.39 -9.81 -9.30
CA ARG A 786 30.46 -10.24 -10.21
C ARG A 786 30.04 -10.42 -11.66
N HIS A 787 30.88 -9.99 -12.60
CA HIS A 787 30.61 -10.12 -14.03
C HIS A 787 29.28 -9.47 -14.46
N ASN A 788 28.82 -8.42 -13.76
CA ASN A 788 27.62 -7.71 -14.18
C ASN A 788 27.98 -6.71 -15.28
N TYR A 789 27.05 -6.49 -16.20
CA TYR A 789 27.25 -5.68 -17.38
C TYR A 789 26.20 -4.58 -17.47
N ILE A 790 26.63 -3.35 -17.77
CA ILE A 790 25.74 -2.21 -17.96
C ILE A 790 26.11 -1.48 -19.24
N ALA A 791 25.15 -1.36 -20.15
CA ALA A 791 25.25 -0.51 -21.32
C ALA A 791 24.00 0.38 -21.40
N SER A 792 24.03 1.50 -20.67
CA SER A 792 22.90 2.42 -20.61
C SER A 792 23.22 3.77 -21.27
N TRP A 793 22.26 4.26 -22.05
CA TRP A 793 22.30 5.58 -22.67
C TRP A 793 21.76 6.66 -21.72
N ASN A 794 21.14 6.24 -20.61
CA ASN A 794 20.59 7.12 -19.60
C ASN A 794 21.63 7.40 -18.49
N ALA A 795 22.30 8.53 -18.60
CA ALA A 795 23.52 8.80 -17.85
C ALA A 795 23.39 8.68 -16.32
N TYR A 796 22.23 9.05 -15.76
CA TYR A 796 22.06 9.32 -14.33
C TYR A 796 21.49 8.17 -13.50
N HIS A 797 21.10 7.04 -14.11
CA HIS A 797 20.10 6.19 -13.47
C HIS A 797 20.47 4.71 -13.29
N ASP A 798 21.49 4.21 -14.00
CA ASP A 798 21.69 2.76 -14.14
C ASP A 798 23.10 2.28 -13.74
N PRO A 799 23.37 2.11 -12.43
CA PRO A 799 24.63 1.56 -11.92
C PRO A 799 24.48 0.06 -11.55
N VAL A 800 25.60 -0.59 -11.21
CA VAL A 800 25.56 -1.94 -10.60
C VAL A 800 24.98 -1.81 -9.21
N ILE A 801 25.43 -0.81 -8.44
CA ILE A 801 24.87 -0.43 -7.14
C ILE A 801 24.59 1.07 -7.15
N GLY A 802 23.33 1.45 -6.95
CA GLY A 802 22.86 2.83 -7.08
C GLY A 802 22.14 3.36 -5.86
N PHE A 803 22.46 4.58 -5.48
CA PHE A 803 21.72 5.37 -4.50
C PHE A 803 21.25 6.65 -5.19
N ASN A 804 20.08 6.56 -5.83
CA ASN A 804 19.55 7.60 -6.70
C ASN A 804 18.27 8.19 -6.10
N HIS A 805 18.26 9.48 -5.80
CA HIS A 805 17.14 10.16 -5.14
C HIS A 805 16.73 9.53 -3.79
N SER A 806 17.56 8.64 -3.22
CA SER A 806 17.39 8.08 -1.89
C SER A 806 17.60 9.13 -0.80
N LYS A 807 16.78 9.07 0.24
CA LYS A 807 16.95 9.78 1.52
C LYS A 807 17.50 8.85 2.62
N ALA A 808 17.77 7.59 2.28
CA ALA A 808 18.12 6.55 3.22
C ALA A 808 19.57 6.61 3.70
N VAL A 809 19.83 5.85 4.77
CA VAL A 809 21.16 5.44 5.18
C VAL A 809 21.37 3.98 4.78
N ALA A 810 22.46 3.70 4.07
CA ALA A 810 22.86 2.37 3.67
C ALA A 810 24.19 1.98 4.32
N TRP A 811 24.23 0.80 4.94
CA TRP A 811 25.44 0.16 5.44
C TRP A 811 25.75 -1.04 4.56
N ILE A 812 26.91 -1.00 3.91
CA ILE A 812 27.40 -2.02 2.99
C ILE A 812 28.71 -2.54 3.58
N GLU A 813 28.69 -3.77 4.07
CA GLU A 813 29.81 -4.33 4.84
C GLU A 813 30.29 -5.65 4.24
N ASP A 814 31.61 -5.84 4.15
CA ASP A 814 32.19 -7.14 3.73
C ASP A 814 31.68 -7.61 2.36
N CYS A 815 31.32 -6.66 1.49
CA CYS A 815 30.80 -6.92 0.16
C CYS A 815 31.90 -6.84 -0.90
N THR A 816 31.71 -7.57 -2.00
CA THR A 816 32.65 -7.59 -3.12
C THR A 816 31.95 -7.16 -4.41
N LEU A 817 32.54 -6.21 -5.12
CA LEU A 817 32.18 -5.89 -6.50
C LEU A 817 33.40 -6.20 -7.37
N GLU A 818 33.26 -7.18 -8.25
CA GLU A 818 34.38 -7.66 -9.07
C GLU A 818 34.03 -7.85 -10.54
N ASN A 819 35.02 -7.62 -11.41
CA ASN A 819 34.99 -7.92 -12.84
C ASN A 819 33.71 -7.46 -13.55
N SER A 820 33.09 -6.38 -13.07
CA SER A 820 31.88 -5.83 -13.68
C SER A 820 32.25 -4.76 -14.70
N LEU A 821 31.49 -4.69 -15.79
CA LEU A 821 31.74 -3.82 -16.92
C LEU A 821 30.61 -2.79 -17.02
N VAL A 822 30.97 -1.51 -17.06
CA VAL A 822 30.04 -0.41 -17.27
C VAL A 822 30.51 0.41 -18.46
N MET A 823 29.60 0.76 -19.36
CA MET A 823 29.93 1.52 -20.56
C MET A 823 28.87 2.57 -20.89
N GLU A 824 28.97 3.15 -22.10
CA GLU A 824 28.09 4.19 -22.62
C GLU A 824 28.01 5.44 -21.73
N SER A 825 26.80 5.88 -21.35
CA SER A 825 26.55 7.15 -20.68
C SER A 825 26.54 7.05 -19.16
N THR A 826 26.52 5.85 -18.56
CA THR A 826 26.49 5.65 -17.09
C THR A 826 27.67 6.33 -16.39
N TYR A 827 27.53 6.79 -15.14
CA TYR A 827 28.62 7.46 -14.41
C TYR A 827 29.69 6.52 -13.83
N ALA A 828 29.30 5.38 -13.24
CA ALA A 828 30.21 4.43 -12.59
C ALA A 828 29.47 3.12 -12.22
N PRO A 829 30.19 2.02 -11.92
CA PRO A 829 29.59 0.83 -11.30
C PRO A 829 28.83 1.12 -10.00
N ILE A 830 29.37 2.01 -9.16
CA ILE A 830 28.72 2.48 -7.93
C ILE A 830 28.38 3.96 -8.08
N MET A 831 27.11 4.29 -7.94
CA MET A 831 26.66 5.67 -8.05
C MET A 831 26.00 6.12 -6.75
N ILE A 832 26.55 7.17 -6.16
CA ILE A 832 26.01 7.82 -4.96
C ILE A 832 25.57 9.22 -5.39
N TYR A 833 24.32 9.30 -5.87
CA TYR A 833 23.73 10.56 -6.29
C TYR A 833 23.03 11.24 -5.12
N SER A 834 22.37 10.49 -4.23
CA SER A 834 21.83 11.03 -2.97
C SER A 834 21.80 10.00 -1.83
N GLY A 835 21.47 10.47 -0.61
CA GLY A 835 21.45 9.63 0.60
C GLY A 835 22.81 9.51 1.28
N LYS A 836 22.95 8.59 2.25
CA LYS A 836 24.22 8.30 2.92
C LYS A 836 24.57 6.84 2.72
N ALA A 837 25.74 6.55 2.15
CA ALA A 837 26.18 5.17 1.91
C ALA A 837 27.55 4.93 2.57
N PHE A 838 27.61 3.95 3.46
CA PHE A 838 28.79 3.55 4.21
C PHE A 838 29.27 2.20 3.69
N PHE A 839 30.41 2.18 3.01
CA PHE A 839 31.09 0.98 2.53
C PHE A 839 32.24 0.66 3.48
N ASN A 840 32.08 -0.40 4.27
CA ASN A 840 33.07 -0.84 5.24
C ASN A 840 33.63 -2.19 4.79
N ARG A 841 34.97 -2.34 4.82
CA ARG A 841 35.64 -3.64 4.56
C ARG A 841 35.24 -4.27 3.22
N CYS A 842 34.97 -3.45 2.21
CA CYS A 842 34.54 -3.92 0.88
C CYS A 842 35.74 -4.11 -0.07
N ARG A 843 35.55 -4.97 -1.07
CA ARG A 843 36.52 -5.24 -2.14
C ARG A 843 35.97 -4.79 -3.50
N PHE A 844 36.77 -4.01 -4.22
CA PHE A 844 36.49 -3.55 -5.59
C PHE A 844 37.62 -4.03 -6.50
N ILE A 845 37.37 -5.09 -7.28
CA ILE A 845 38.43 -5.84 -7.97
C ILE A 845 38.15 -5.94 -9.47
N GLY A 846 39.07 -5.48 -10.32
CA GLY A 846 39.00 -5.74 -11.76
C GLY A 846 37.80 -5.11 -12.48
N ASN A 847 37.07 -4.18 -11.85
CA ASN A 847 35.93 -3.51 -12.48
C ASN A 847 36.42 -2.59 -13.58
N THR A 848 35.65 -2.48 -14.66
CA THR A 848 36.04 -1.71 -15.83
C THR A 848 34.93 -0.76 -16.21
N TYR A 849 35.30 0.50 -16.42
CA TYR A 849 34.49 1.48 -17.13
C TYR A 849 35.04 1.72 -18.53
N SER A 850 34.21 1.55 -19.56
CA SER A 850 34.57 1.70 -20.98
C SER A 850 33.47 2.40 -21.80
N GLY A 851 33.04 3.60 -21.39
CA GLY A 851 31.94 4.38 -22.00
C GLY A 851 32.35 5.68 -22.72
N GLY A 852 31.36 6.36 -23.33
CA GLY A 852 31.53 7.45 -24.29
C GLY A 852 32.16 8.75 -23.76
N ASP A 853 32.37 9.72 -24.66
CA ASP A 853 33.17 10.96 -24.53
C ASP A 853 32.65 12.03 -23.53
N THR A 854 32.07 11.63 -22.40
CA THR A 854 31.43 12.53 -21.43
C THR A 854 32.23 12.67 -20.14
N THR A 855 32.15 13.83 -19.48
CA THR A 855 33.01 14.18 -18.33
C THR A 855 32.50 13.59 -17.01
N GLY A 856 33.43 13.27 -16.10
CA GLY A 856 33.09 12.91 -14.71
C GLY A 856 32.70 11.45 -14.52
N LYS A 857 33.28 10.54 -15.31
CA LYS A 857 33.04 9.08 -15.24
C LYS A 857 34.04 8.37 -14.36
N SER A 858 33.69 7.19 -13.84
CA SER A 858 34.56 6.46 -12.91
C SER A 858 34.56 4.94 -13.06
N GLY A 859 35.73 4.34 -12.86
CA GLY A 859 35.98 2.89 -12.94
C GLY A 859 35.36 2.06 -11.81
N VAL A 860 35.06 2.68 -10.67
CA VAL A 860 34.48 2.01 -9.49
C VAL A 860 33.29 2.79 -8.93
N PHE A 861 33.51 4.01 -8.43
CA PHE A 861 32.44 4.79 -7.83
C PHE A 861 32.46 6.27 -8.22
N ASN A 862 31.29 6.88 -8.21
CA ASN A 862 31.12 8.32 -8.37
C ASN A 862 30.14 8.88 -7.32
N CYS A 863 30.56 9.93 -6.61
CA CYS A 863 29.81 10.58 -5.54
C CYS A 863 29.47 12.03 -5.92
N LEU A 864 28.20 12.31 -6.27
CA LEU A 864 27.78 13.50 -7.02
C LEU A 864 27.01 14.57 -6.25
N ASP A 865 26.48 14.33 -5.05
CA ASP A 865 25.83 15.41 -4.26
C ASP A 865 25.81 15.16 -2.73
N TYR A 866 26.08 13.94 -2.26
CA TYR A 866 25.88 13.55 -0.85
C TYR A 866 27.04 12.72 -0.24
N ARG A 867 26.85 12.17 0.98
CA ARG A 867 27.93 11.61 1.82
C ARG A 867 28.18 10.12 1.55
N GLY A 868 29.09 9.82 0.64
CA GLY A 868 29.74 8.50 0.54
C GLY A 868 30.86 8.35 1.58
N TYR A 869 30.93 7.20 2.26
CA TYR A 869 31.99 6.90 3.23
C TYR A 869 32.56 5.51 2.94
N PHE A 870 33.83 5.45 2.54
CA PHE A 870 34.56 4.22 2.24
C PHE A 870 35.63 4.01 3.30
N ARG A 871 35.62 2.85 3.96
CA ARG A 871 36.48 2.58 5.10
C ARG A 871 37.04 1.17 5.05
N ASP A 872 38.35 1.06 5.24
CA ASP A 872 39.03 -0.23 5.36
C ASP A 872 38.86 -1.09 4.07
N CYS A 873 38.67 -0.44 2.91
CA CYS A 873 38.36 -1.08 1.63
C CYS A 873 39.61 -1.34 0.77
N LEU A 874 39.48 -2.26 -0.19
CA LEU A 874 40.49 -2.58 -1.21
C LEU A 874 39.98 -2.21 -2.61
N PHE A 875 40.79 -1.45 -3.35
CA PHE A 875 40.58 -1.12 -4.76
C PHE A 875 41.75 -1.69 -5.56
N GLN A 876 41.52 -2.79 -6.28
CA GLN A 876 42.57 -3.52 -6.98
C GLN A 876 42.25 -3.75 -8.45
N GLY A 877 43.18 -3.38 -9.35
CA GLY A 877 43.08 -3.78 -10.76
C GLY A 877 41.90 -3.17 -11.52
N ASN A 878 41.24 -2.15 -10.97
CA ASN A 878 40.10 -1.51 -11.63
C ASN A 878 40.58 -0.60 -12.75
N ARG A 879 39.75 -0.44 -13.79
CA ARG A 879 40.09 0.28 -15.01
C ARG A 879 39.05 1.34 -15.33
N SER A 880 39.51 2.51 -15.74
CA SER A 880 38.66 3.49 -16.42
C SER A 880 39.31 3.92 -17.73
N MET A 881 38.58 3.76 -18.83
CA MET A 881 39.12 3.83 -20.20
C MET A 881 38.50 4.95 -21.06
N THR A 882 38.19 6.12 -20.48
CA THR A 882 37.46 7.21 -21.17
C THR A 882 38.01 8.64 -20.92
N LYS A 883 37.45 9.67 -21.57
CA LYS A 883 37.81 11.10 -21.39
C LYS A 883 37.50 11.59 -19.97
N LYS A 884 38.42 12.36 -19.37
CA LYS A 884 38.29 13.00 -18.04
C LYS A 884 37.72 12.07 -16.97
N THR A 885 38.47 11.03 -16.63
CA THR A 885 38.00 9.97 -15.74
C THR A 885 38.94 9.72 -14.58
N ALA A 886 38.37 9.15 -13.52
CA ALA A 886 39.12 8.59 -12.42
C ALA A 886 38.75 7.11 -12.24
N VAL A 887 39.58 6.32 -11.58
CA VAL A 887 39.11 5.00 -11.09
C VAL A 887 38.08 5.19 -9.98
N SER A 888 38.20 6.27 -9.21
CA SER A 888 37.28 6.67 -8.15
C SER A 888 37.05 8.19 -8.15
N CYS A 889 35.80 8.64 -8.06
CA CYS A 889 35.45 10.06 -8.14
C CYS A 889 34.64 10.55 -6.92
N LEU A 890 35.13 11.58 -6.23
CA LEU A 890 34.59 12.17 -5.01
C LEU A 890 34.28 13.67 -5.23
N LEU A 891 33.18 14.01 -5.91
CA LEU A 891 32.93 15.40 -6.32
C LEU A 891 32.30 16.27 -5.21
N TRP A 892 31.64 15.62 -4.23
CA TRP A 892 30.89 16.23 -3.12
C TRP A 892 31.30 15.58 -1.78
N PRO A 893 30.78 16.01 -0.59
CA PRO A 893 31.37 15.68 0.72
C PRO A 893 31.45 14.18 1.03
N ALA A 894 32.52 13.53 0.59
CA ALA A 894 32.74 12.10 0.68
C ALA A 894 34.08 11.78 1.36
N ARG A 895 34.19 10.60 1.95
CA ARG A 895 35.35 10.22 2.77
C ARG A 895 35.87 8.86 2.34
N VAL A 896 37.18 8.77 2.16
CA VAL A 896 37.91 7.53 1.89
C VAL A 896 38.99 7.41 2.95
N VAL A 897 38.88 6.38 3.78
CA VAL A 897 39.68 6.26 5.00
C VAL A 897 40.23 4.85 5.12
N ASN A 898 41.51 4.71 5.48
CA ASN A 898 42.16 3.40 5.64
C ASN A 898 42.03 2.48 4.41
N CYS A 899 42.00 3.05 3.19
CA CYS A 899 41.80 2.27 1.97
C CYS A 899 43.12 2.01 1.22
N THR A 900 43.17 0.91 0.50
CA THR A 900 44.29 0.54 -0.39
C THR A 900 43.88 0.65 -1.86
N PHE A 901 44.69 1.33 -2.67
CA PHE A 901 44.58 1.42 -4.12
C PHE A 901 45.80 0.79 -4.77
N VAL A 902 45.61 -0.36 -5.43
CA VAL A 902 46.71 -1.11 -6.04
C VAL A 902 46.44 -1.50 -7.49
N ASN A 903 47.41 -1.26 -8.36
CA ASN A 903 47.37 -1.67 -9.77
C ASN A 903 46.13 -1.19 -10.55
N ASN A 904 45.55 -0.06 -10.17
CA ASN A 904 44.41 0.51 -10.89
C ASN A 904 44.88 1.32 -12.09
N ILE A 905 44.06 1.41 -13.14
CA ILE A 905 44.42 2.03 -14.42
C ILE A 905 43.36 3.08 -14.79
N ALA A 906 43.78 4.33 -14.94
CA ALA A 906 43.01 5.38 -15.62
C ALA A 906 43.74 5.75 -16.91
N SER A 907 43.20 5.34 -18.06
CA SER A 907 43.87 5.50 -19.35
C SER A 907 42.92 6.05 -20.41
N ALA A 908 43.35 7.07 -21.15
CA ALA A 908 42.61 7.59 -22.31
C ALA A 908 43.56 7.97 -23.46
N PRO A 909 44.17 6.98 -24.13
CA PRO A 909 45.28 7.20 -25.04
C PRO A 909 44.89 7.98 -26.31
N THR A 910 43.61 7.99 -26.69
CA THR A 910 43.10 8.64 -27.92
C THR A 910 42.42 10.00 -27.67
N ALA A 911 42.32 10.45 -26.41
CA ALA A 911 41.55 11.64 -26.04
C ALA A 911 42.39 12.92 -26.04
N THR A 912 41.97 13.97 -26.76
CA THR A 912 42.72 15.24 -26.92
C THR A 912 42.67 16.21 -25.73
N SER A 913 41.83 15.97 -24.70
CA SER A 913 41.82 16.73 -23.44
C SER A 913 41.27 15.89 -22.26
N SER A 914 42.14 15.33 -21.43
CA SER A 914 41.71 14.47 -20.31
C SER A 914 42.64 14.48 -19.09
N ASP A 915 42.21 15.05 -17.97
CA ASP A 915 42.88 14.71 -16.70
C ASP A 915 42.54 13.26 -16.33
N GLN A 916 43.55 12.46 -15.99
CA GLN A 916 43.44 11.04 -15.68
C GLN A 916 43.91 10.77 -14.26
N GLN A 917 43.10 10.04 -13.48
CA GLN A 917 43.36 9.85 -12.05
C GLN A 917 43.07 8.46 -11.51
N THR A 918 43.84 8.01 -10.52
CA THR A 918 43.35 6.92 -9.64
C THR A 918 42.16 7.43 -8.82
N ILE A 919 42.28 8.60 -8.20
CA ILE A 919 41.21 9.24 -7.45
C ILE A 919 41.11 10.76 -7.71
N ALA A 920 39.90 11.23 -7.97
CA ALA A 920 39.56 12.65 -8.07
C ALA A 920 38.76 13.08 -6.84
N ALA A 921 39.13 14.19 -6.19
CA ALA A 921 38.45 14.68 -4.99
C ALA A 921 38.16 16.18 -5.04
N GLY A 922 36.91 16.56 -4.78
CA GLY A 922 36.39 17.92 -4.86
C GLY A 922 35.78 18.41 -3.53
N ASN A 923 34.64 19.11 -3.61
CA ASN A 923 34.01 19.85 -2.52
C ASN A 923 33.94 19.06 -1.18
N ALA A 924 34.74 19.46 -0.19
CA ALA A 924 34.73 18.91 1.18
C ALA A 924 35.07 17.40 1.28
N ALA A 925 35.78 16.84 0.30
CA ALA A 925 36.21 15.45 0.31
C ALA A 925 37.36 15.21 1.32
N VAL A 926 37.42 14.01 1.90
CA VAL A 926 38.48 13.58 2.83
C VAL A 926 39.12 12.30 2.33
N ILE A 927 40.43 12.30 2.16
CA ILE A 927 41.24 11.11 1.92
C ILE A 927 42.24 11.01 3.07
N ALA A 928 42.10 9.99 3.91
CA ALA A 928 42.92 9.83 5.11
C ALA A 928 43.43 8.41 5.28
N HIS A 929 44.68 8.25 5.75
CA HIS A 929 45.27 6.92 5.99
C HIS A 929 45.19 5.96 4.80
N CYS A 930 45.21 6.47 3.56
CA CYS A 930 45.13 5.64 2.36
C CYS A 930 46.52 5.35 1.79
N ALA A 931 46.63 4.27 1.03
CA ALA A 931 47.87 3.86 0.36
C ALA A 931 47.67 3.58 -1.12
N PHE A 932 48.62 4.03 -1.94
CA PHE A 932 48.60 3.92 -3.40
C PHE A 932 49.89 3.25 -3.87
N ARG A 933 49.77 2.20 -4.70
CA ARG A 933 50.90 1.48 -5.28
C ARG A 933 50.56 0.90 -6.65
N GLY A 934 51.47 1.03 -7.62
CA GLY A 934 51.32 0.30 -8.88
C GLY A 934 50.23 0.84 -9.79
N ASN A 935 49.57 1.95 -9.42
CA ASN A 935 48.53 2.54 -10.25
C ASN A 935 49.14 3.26 -11.45
N ILE A 936 48.38 3.33 -12.53
CA ILE A 936 48.77 3.94 -13.79
C ILE A 936 47.69 4.97 -14.15
N ALA A 937 48.11 6.22 -14.36
CA ALA A 937 47.25 7.27 -14.90
C ALA A 937 47.94 7.90 -16.11
N GLU A 938 47.36 7.75 -17.30
CA GLU A 938 47.97 8.14 -18.57
C GLU A 938 46.95 8.68 -19.58
N GLY A 939 47.36 9.67 -20.39
CA GLY A 939 46.53 10.30 -21.43
C GLY A 939 47.36 10.69 -22.65
N SER A 940 46.76 11.37 -23.64
CA SER A 940 47.49 11.71 -24.88
C SER A 940 48.41 12.93 -24.73
N THR A 941 47.93 14.01 -24.10
CA THR A 941 48.68 15.29 -23.96
C THR A 941 48.41 16.02 -22.64
N THR A 942 47.60 15.44 -21.76
CA THR A 942 47.03 16.13 -20.60
C THR A 942 47.64 15.63 -19.29
N PRO A 943 47.63 16.45 -18.22
CA PRO A 943 48.18 16.08 -16.93
C PRO A 943 47.47 14.90 -16.25
N ALA A 944 48.22 14.00 -15.62
CA ALA A 944 47.70 12.82 -14.91
C ALA A 944 48.19 12.76 -13.46
N ALA A 945 47.49 12.03 -12.59
CA ALA A 945 47.89 11.88 -11.19
C ALA A 945 47.39 10.58 -10.55
N ASP A 946 47.99 10.17 -9.43
CA ASP A 946 47.30 9.23 -8.55
C ASP A 946 46.13 9.92 -7.87
N VAL A 947 46.39 11.11 -7.30
CA VAL A 947 45.40 11.91 -6.57
C VAL A 947 45.31 13.29 -7.20
N TYR A 948 44.11 13.67 -7.66
CA TYR A 948 43.81 15.04 -8.06
C TYR A 948 42.78 15.67 -7.14
N LEU A 949 43.14 16.81 -6.56
CA LEU A 949 42.22 17.66 -5.80
C LEU A 949 41.66 18.74 -6.73
N ALA A 950 40.41 18.57 -7.13
CA ALA A 950 39.69 19.42 -8.08
C ALA A 950 39.14 20.69 -7.41
N PRO A 951 38.94 21.79 -8.16
CA PRO A 951 38.38 23.02 -7.60
C PRO A 951 36.92 22.79 -7.22
N GLY A 952 36.55 23.23 -6.01
CA GLY A 952 35.18 23.14 -5.53
C GLY A 952 34.29 24.25 -6.10
N GLY A 953 33.10 23.91 -6.62
CA GLY A 953 32.12 24.88 -7.11
C GLY A 953 31.59 25.88 -6.06
N SER A 954 31.91 25.68 -4.77
CA SER A 954 31.48 26.55 -3.66
C SER A 954 32.63 27.07 -2.77
N GLY A 955 33.89 27.05 -3.23
CA GLY A 955 35.04 27.53 -2.44
C GLY A 955 35.39 26.67 -1.20
N LYS A 956 34.99 25.40 -1.17
CA LYS A 956 35.23 24.46 -0.07
C LYS A 956 36.40 23.52 -0.38
N SER A 957 37.28 23.35 0.62
CA SER A 957 38.55 22.63 0.55
C SER A 957 38.43 21.10 0.66
N ALA A 958 39.27 20.34 -0.05
CA ALA A 958 39.48 18.90 0.18
C ALA A 958 40.64 18.65 1.16
N SER A 959 40.62 17.52 1.87
CA SER A 959 41.63 17.11 2.84
C SER A 959 42.37 15.84 2.38
N PHE A 960 43.70 15.88 2.41
CA PHE A 960 44.59 14.76 2.08
C PHE A 960 45.62 14.59 3.21
N VAL A 961 45.34 13.67 4.14
CA VAL A 961 46.07 13.55 5.41
C VAL A 961 46.56 12.12 5.69
N ASN A 962 47.79 11.95 6.18
CA ASN A 962 48.32 10.63 6.56
C ASN A 962 48.32 9.60 5.42
N ASN A 963 48.47 10.01 4.16
CA ASN A 963 48.45 9.10 3.02
C ASN A 963 49.86 8.76 2.53
N VAL A 964 49.97 7.65 1.79
CA VAL A 964 51.24 7.19 1.21
C VAL A 964 51.08 6.82 -0.26
N ILE A 965 51.95 7.36 -1.13
CA ILE A 965 51.93 7.12 -2.59
C ILE A 965 53.30 6.60 -3.03
N GLU A 966 53.32 5.38 -3.57
CA GLU A 966 54.46 4.82 -4.32
C GLU A 966 54.19 4.97 -5.81
N THR A 967 55.04 5.74 -6.47
CA THR A 967 54.85 6.13 -7.87
C THR A 967 55.41 5.08 -8.81
N SER A 968 54.57 4.58 -9.71
CA SER A 968 54.91 3.59 -10.74
C SER A 968 54.57 4.02 -12.17
N CYS A 969 53.93 5.17 -12.34
CA CYS A 969 53.49 5.64 -13.66
C CYS A 969 54.66 6.26 -14.44
N GLY A 970 54.92 5.77 -15.64
CA GLY A 970 55.98 6.26 -16.54
C GLY A 970 55.54 7.37 -17.50
N TYR A 971 54.30 7.84 -17.42
CA TYR A 971 53.76 8.87 -18.32
C TYR A 971 54.38 10.24 -18.03
N ALA A 972 54.84 10.94 -19.08
CA ALA A 972 55.65 12.16 -18.93
C ALA A 972 54.91 13.32 -18.22
N ASN A 973 53.59 13.42 -18.36
CA ASN A 973 52.78 14.46 -17.70
C ASN A 973 52.11 13.95 -16.40
N PHE A 974 52.63 12.87 -15.81
CA PHE A 974 52.15 12.35 -14.54
C PHE A 974 52.75 13.13 -13.37
N THR A 975 51.93 13.45 -12.38
CA THR A 975 52.38 13.94 -11.09
C THR A 975 51.58 13.24 -9.98
N PRO A 976 52.22 12.58 -9.00
CA PRO A 976 51.51 11.69 -8.08
C PRO A 976 50.37 12.36 -7.30
N LEU A 977 50.60 13.62 -6.86
CA LEU A 977 49.60 14.44 -6.19
C LEU A 977 49.51 15.80 -6.91
N ARG A 978 48.29 16.18 -7.30
CA ARG A 978 47.98 17.45 -7.95
C ARG A 978 46.80 18.14 -7.26
N ALA A 979 46.80 19.47 -7.25
CA ALA A 979 45.62 20.25 -6.88
C ALA A 979 45.36 21.42 -7.84
N SER A 980 44.10 21.80 -7.99
CA SER A 980 43.71 22.97 -8.76
C SER A 980 44.02 24.27 -8.03
N ALA A 981 44.45 25.30 -8.76
CA ALA A 981 44.56 26.66 -8.24
C ALA A 981 43.19 27.24 -7.86
N GLY A 982 43.17 28.19 -6.92
CA GLY A 982 41.95 28.95 -6.55
C GLY A 982 41.09 28.36 -5.43
N ALA A 983 41.53 27.28 -4.76
CA ALA A 983 40.88 26.72 -3.58
C ALA A 983 41.88 26.52 -2.43
N SER A 984 41.39 26.49 -1.19
CA SER A 984 42.18 26.09 -0.02
C SER A 984 42.18 24.56 0.09
N TYR A 985 43.24 23.94 0.60
CA TYR A 985 43.32 22.48 0.84
C TYR A 985 44.01 22.21 2.18
N LEU A 986 43.63 21.12 2.85
CA LEU A 986 44.36 20.60 4.01
C LEU A 986 45.19 19.41 3.57
N ILE A 987 46.49 19.60 3.40
CA ILE A 987 47.41 18.53 2.98
C ILE A 987 48.55 18.44 3.98
N THR A 988 48.60 17.36 4.75
CA THR A 988 49.61 17.21 5.80
C THR A 988 49.93 15.76 6.13
N ASN A 989 51.14 15.51 6.62
CA ASN A 989 51.62 14.21 7.11
C ASN A 989 51.56 13.09 6.07
N ASN A 990 51.82 13.42 4.80
CA ASN A 990 51.82 12.46 3.70
C ASN A 990 53.25 12.06 3.30
N VAL A 991 53.41 10.88 2.70
CA VAL A 991 54.67 10.49 2.03
C VAL A 991 54.37 10.15 0.58
N VAL A 992 54.92 10.95 -0.33
CA VAL A 992 54.59 10.90 -1.76
C VAL A 992 55.90 10.84 -2.55
N GLN A 993 56.13 9.74 -3.26
CA GLN A 993 57.33 9.58 -4.07
C GLN A 993 57.26 10.44 -5.35
N GLY A 994 58.18 11.38 -5.53
CA GLY A 994 58.14 12.31 -6.67
C GLY A 994 57.20 13.48 -6.43
N PHE A 995 57.08 13.93 -5.18
CA PHE A 995 56.25 15.06 -4.81
C PHE A 995 56.82 16.39 -5.35
N SER A 996 55.95 17.25 -5.86
CA SER A 996 56.31 18.60 -6.30
C SER A 996 55.35 19.62 -5.68
N ALA A 997 55.88 20.55 -4.89
CA ALA A 997 55.09 21.63 -4.30
C ALA A 997 54.44 22.53 -5.38
N ALA A 998 55.06 22.64 -6.56
CA ALA A 998 54.51 23.42 -7.68
C ALA A 998 53.22 22.80 -8.26
N ALA A 999 53.00 21.51 -8.08
CA ALA A 999 51.80 20.81 -8.53
C ALA A 999 50.58 21.02 -7.60
N VAL A 1000 50.79 21.73 -6.49
CA VAL A 1000 49.78 21.94 -5.45
C VAL A 1000 49.79 23.42 -5.02
N PRO A 1001 49.28 24.34 -5.87
CA PRO A 1001 49.37 25.78 -5.63
C PRO A 1001 48.42 26.24 -4.51
N GLY A 1002 48.95 26.82 -3.41
CA GLY A 1002 48.15 27.35 -2.29
C GLY A 1002 48.89 27.45 -0.95
N THR A 1003 48.20 27.82 0.13
CA THR A 1003 48.71 27.83 1.52
C THR A 1003 48.12 26.63 2.29
N GLY A 1004 48.96 25.74 2.84
CA GLY A 1004 48.49 24.59 3.62
C GLY A 1004 49.32 23.29 3.58
N PHE A 1005 50.47 23.25 2.90
CA PHE A 1005 51.31 22.06 2.70
C PHE A 1005 52.52 22.05 3.66
N GLY A 1006 52.30 21.76 4.95
CA GLY A 1006 53.36 21.81 5.97
C GLY A 1006 54.27 20.58 6.00
N ASP A 1007 53.68 19.37 5.95
CA ASP A 1007 54.38 18.14 6.33
C ASP A 1007 54.23 16.99 5.30
N THR A 1008 54.35 17.29 3.99
CA THR A 1008 54.40 16.24 2.95
C THR A 1008 55.86 15.93 2.58
N LEU A 1009 56.28 14.69 2.82
CA LEU A 1009 57.64 14.22 2.54
C LEU A 1009 57.74 13.65 1.13
N ASP A 1010 58.67 14.18 0.34
CA ASP A 1010 59.11 13.55 -0.91
C ASP A 1010 60.07 12.38 -0.61
N ALA A 1011 59.52 11.18 -0.52
CA ALA A 1011 60.30 9.96 -0.31
C ALA A 1011 59.57 8.73 -0.82
N ALA A 1012 60.32 7.68 -1.15
CA ALA A 1012 59.74 6.36 -1.41
C ALA A 1012 59.13 5.80 -0.10
N PRO A 1013 57.82 5.45 -0.07
CA PRO A 1013 57.17 4.98 1.15
C PRO A 1013 57.62 3.58 1.58
N ARG A 1014 58.16 2.74 0.69
CA ARG A 1014 58.69 1.38 0.96
C ARG A 1014 57.67 0.44 1.60
N PHE A 1015 56.72 -0.05 0.81
CA PHE A 1015 55.77 -1.09 1.23
C PHE A 1015 56.43 -2.47 1.38
N LYS A 1016 55.78 -3.38 2.12
CA LYS A 1016 56.07 -4.82 1.97
C LYS A 1016 55.69 -5.28 0.56
N ALA A 1017 56.37 -6.31 0.04
CA ALA A 1017 56.14 -6.81 -1.32
C ALA A 1017 54.68 -7.25 -1.54
N SER A 1018 54.15 -8.13 -0.68
CA SER A 1018 52.75 -8.56 -0.74
C SER A 1018 51.83 -7.62 0.07
N LEU A 1019 50.54 -7.64 -0.28
CA LEU A 1019 49.51 -7.08 0.59
C LEU A 1019 49.47 -7.88 1.91
N ALA A 1020 49.17 -7.19 3.00
CA ALA A 1020 48.88 -7.82 4.28
C ALA A 1020 47.47 -8.39 4.26
N VAL A 1021 47.28 -9.53 4.92
CA VAL A 1021 46.02 -10.25 5.00
C VAL A 1021 45.62 -10.40 6.48
N SER A 1022 44.33 -10.26 6.76
CA SER A 1022 43.70 -10.59 8.05
C SER A 1022 42.42 -11.35 7.72
N GLY A 1023 42.14 -12.47 8.40
CA GLY A 1023 41.19 -13.49 7.91
C GLY A 1023 39.84 -12.98 7.41
N ASP A 1024 39.22 -12.04 8.12
CA ASP A 1024 37.89 -11.47 7.86
C ASP A 1024 37.92 -10.10 7.15
N ARG A 1025 39.09 -9.55 6.81
CA ARG A 1025 39.23 -8.17 6.31
C ARG A 1025 39.88 -8.09 4.93
N PRO A 1026 39.58 -7.04 4.13
CA PRO A 1026 40.23 -6.84 2.84
C PRO A 1026 41.74 -6.72 2.99
N GLU A 1027 42.46 -7.19 1.97
CA GLU A 1027 43.90 -7.09 1.90
C GLU A 1027 44.34 -5.62 1.82
N GLN A 1028 45.42 -5.26 2.52
CA GLN A 1028 45.85 -3.86 2.66
C GLN A 1028 47.35 -3.70 2.42
N LEU A 1029 47.75 -2.54 1.91
CA LEU A 1029 49.15 -2.16 1.88
C LEU A 1029 49.66 -1.90 3.31
N VAL A 1030 50.87 -2.35 3.58
CA VAL A 1030 51.55 -2.07 4.85
C VAL A 1030 52.97 -1.61 4.59
N LEU A 1031 53.39 -0.58 5.33
CA LEU A 1031 54.75 -0.09 5.28
C LEU A 1031 55.74 -1.15 5.79
N SER A 1032 56.92 -1.20 5.20
CA SER A 1032 58.03 -1.97 5.75
C SER A 1032 58.59 -1.28 7.01
N GLY A 1033 59.29 -2.02 7.86
CA GLY A 1033 59.93 -1.44 9.05
C GLY A 1033 61.04 -0.41 8.74
N LEU A 1034 61.49 -0.36 7.47
CA LEU A 1034 62.49 0.57 6.93
C LEU A 1034 61.86 1.78 6.23
N SER A 1035 60.54 1.93 6.29
CA SER A 1035 59.84 3.06 5.70
C SER A 1035 60.20 4.36 6.43
N PRO A 1036 60.50 5.45 5.69
CA PRO A 1036 60.65 6.78 6.30
C PRO A 1036 59.33 7.31 6.87
N ALA A 1037 58.18 6.75 6.44
CA ALA A 1037 56.85 7.17 6.86
C ALA A 1037 56.42 6.62 8.24
N ARG A 1038 57.15 5.67 8.82
CA ARG A 1038 56.71 4.84 9.96
C ARG A 1038 56.34 5.61 11.24
N SER A 1039 56.73 6.88 11.36
CA SER A 1039 56.49 7.73 12.53
C SER A 1039 56.01 9.14 12.18
N LEU A 1040 55.54 9.36 10.95
CA LEU A 1040 55.12 10.67 10.46
C LEU A 1040 53.62 10.94 10.60
N GLY A 1041 52.85 9.95 11.08
CA GLY A 1041 51.41 10.03 11.12
C GLY A 1041 50.93 10.83 12.34
N VAL A 1042 49.82 11.51 12.16
CA VAL A 1042 49.14 12.28 13.21
C VAL A 1042 47.80 11.65 13.57
N PRO A 1043 47.33 11.74 14.82
CA PRO A 1043 46.10 11.06 15.21
C PRO A 1043 44.87 11.71 14.58
N ILE A 1044 43.95 10.87 14.11
CA ILE A 1044 42.62 11.28 13.66
C ILE A 1044 41.60 10.65 14.59
N VAL A 1045 40.66 11.44 15.09
CA VAL A 1045 39.54 11.00 15.93
C VAL A 1045 38.27 11.01 15.09
N GLN A 1046 37.44 9.98 15.26
CA GLN A 1046 36.10 9.91 14.69
C GLN A 1046 35.06 10.15 15.78
N GLN A 1047 34.26 11.20 15.61
CA GLN A 1047 33.14 11.49 16.51
C GLN A 1047 31.93 10.61 16.17
N SER A 1048 30.99 10.48 17.13
CA SER A 1048 29.75 9.71 16.99
C SER A 1048 28.86 10.15 15.82
N ASP A 1049 28.92 11.42 15.40
CA ASP A 1049 28.21 11.96 14.23
C ASP A 1049 28.90 11.64 12.88
N GLY A 1050 30.03 10.93 12.92
CA GLY A 1050 30.86 10.58 11.78
C GLY A 1050 31.77 11.71 11.29
N SER A 1051 31.90 12.80 12.04
CA SER A 1051 32.88 13.86 11.78
C SER A 1051 34.29 13.39 12.13
N LEU A 1052 35.28 13.83 11.35
CA LEU A 1052 36.68 13.46 11.54
C LEU A 1052 37.49 14.70 11.89
N TYR A 1053 38.29 14.59 12.95
CA TYR A 1053 39.18 15.64 13.43
C TYR A 1053 40.61 15.15 13.46
N LEU A 1054 41.49 15.94 12.88
CA LEU A 1054 42.93 15.77 12.98
C LEU A 1054 43.43 16.53 14.22
N ARG A 1055 44.32 15.92 15.00
CA ARG A 1055 45.08 16.65 16.02
C ARG A 1055 46.38 17.22 15.43
N ASP A 1056 46.53 18.53 15.50
CA ASP A 1056 47.64 19.29 14.94
C ASP A 1056 48.06 20.40 15.92
N ASP A 1057 48.86 19.99 16.92
CA ASP A 1057 49.36 20.88 17.97
C ASP A 1057 50.34 21.94 17.41
N ALA A 1058 50.94 21.69 16.24
CA ALA A 1058 51.89 22.59 15.58
C ALA A 1058 51.20 23.77 14.87
N TYR A 1059 50.01 23.55 14.33
CA TYR A 1059 49.23 24.60 13.68
C TYR A 1059 48.66 25.62 14.67
N ASN A 1060 48.05 25.16 15.77
CA ASN A 1060 47.54 26.04 16.82
C ASN A 1060 47.42 25.29 18.16
N ALA A 1061 48.38 25.49 19.06
CA ALA A 1061 48.40 24.82 20.37
C ALA A 1061 47.17 25.11 21.25
N ALA A 1062 46.50 26.26 21.08
CA ALA A 1062 45.27 26.59 21.82
C ALA A 1062 44.01 25.99 21.19
N LYS A 1063 44.09 25.59 19.91
CA LYS A 1063 42.99 24.98 19.14
C LYS A 1063 43.53 23.82 18.28
N PRO A 1064 44.00 22.72 18.91
CA PRO A 1064 44.76 21.69 18.22
C PRO A 1064 43.90 20.80 17.30
N TRP A 1065 42.58 20.83 17.42
CA TRP A 1065 41.70 19.93 16.67
C TRP A 1065 41.20 20.58 15.38
N ARG A 1066 41.71 20.10 14.24
CA ARG A 1066 41.36 20.58 12.89
C ARG A 1066 40.29 19.67 12.27
N PRO A 1067 39.10 20.18 11.93
CA PRO A 1067 38.08 19.40 11.23
C PRO A 1067 38.55 19.04 9.81
N LEU A 1068 38.41 17.78 9.42
CA LEU A 1068 38.82 17.31 8.09
C LEU A 1068 37.79 17.62 6.99
N ALA A 1069 36.53 17.92 7.34
CA ALA A 1069 35.51 18.32 6.38
C ALA A 1069 35.28 19.84 6.41
N ALA A 1070 35.41 20.49 5.24
CA ALA A 1070 35.11 21.89 4.88
C ALA A 1070 35.32 23.00 5.94
N ASN A 1071 36.27 23.91 5.69
CA ASN A 1071 36.37 25.33 6.15
C ASN A 1071 36.02 25.67 7.62
N ALA A 1072 35.83 24.70 8.49
CA ALA A 1072 35.51 24.90 9.89
C ALA A 1072 36.80 25.28 10.64
N ALA A 1073 36.67 26.24 11.55
CA ALA A 1073 37.79 26.70 12.34
C ALA A 1073 38.30 25.56 13.24
N PRO A 1074 39.61 25.47 13.50
CA PRO A 1074 40.13 24.59 14.53
C PRO A 1074 39.44 24.85 15.88
N VAL A 1075 39.30 23.80 16.70
CA VAL A 1075 38.64 23.85 18.00
C VAL A 1075 39.60 23.46 19.13
N ALA A 1076 39.32 23.92 20.35
CA ALA A 1076 40.12 23.64 21.54
C ALA A 1076 39.97 22.19 22.01
N SER A 1077 38.78 21.60 21.83
CA SER A 1077 38.43 20.25 22.26
C SER A 1077 37.40 19.59 21.34
N VAL A 1078 37.31 18.27 21.39
CA VAL A 1078 36.27 17.44 20.74
C VAL A 1078 35.61 16.52 21.78
N ALA A 1079 34.41 15.99 21.52
CA ALA A 1079 33.65 15.27 22.54
C ALA A 1079 34.33 13.94 22.95
N ASP A 1080 34.93 13.24 21.99
CA ASP A 1080 35.58 11.94 22.19
C ASP A 1080 37.09 11.99 21.89
N GLU A 1081 37.89 12.79 22.63
CA GLU A 1081 39.30 13.07 22.30
C GLU A 1081 40.22 11.84 22.21
N ASP A 1082 39.86 10.74 22.86
CA ASP A 1082 40.61 9.48 22.85
C ASP A 1082 40.04 8.43 21.87
N ALA A 1083 38.97 8.74 21.14
CA ALA A 1083 38.38 7.84 20.12
C ALA A 1083 39.18 7.87 18.80
N TYR A 1084 40.47 7.55 18.89
CA TYR A 1084 41.34 7.46 17.72
C TYR A 1084 40.81 6.43 16.73
N LEU A 1085 40.78 6.82 15.45
CA LEU A 1085 40.40 5.92 14.38
C LEU A 1085 41.38 4.74 14.31
N PRO A 1086 40.95 3.48 14.46
CA PRO A 1086 41.84 2.33 14.38
C PRO A 1086 42.34 2.13 12.94
N ASP A 1087 43.35 1.27 12.78
CA ASP A 1087 43.83 0.86 11.46
C ASP A 1087 42.81 -0.05 10.74
N ALA A 1088 43.07 -0.35 9.46
CA ALA A 1088 42.17 -1.15 8.63
C ALA A 1088 41.93 -2.57 9.17
N PHE A 1089 42.81 -3.08 10.03
CA PHE A 1089 42.67 -4.38 10.72
C PHE A 1089 42.10 -4.25 12.13
N GLY A 1090 41.68 -3.05 12.53
CA GLY A 1090 41.07 -2.79 13.82
C GLY A 1090 42.08 -2.61 14.95
N ARG A 1091 43.38 -2.52 14.64
CA ARG A 1091 44.40 -2.23 15.67
C ARG A 1091 44.29 -0.78 16.09
N ALA A 1092 44.30 -0.53 17.39
CA ALA A 1092 44.18 0.81 17.95
C ALA A 1092 45.34 1.71 17.52
N ARG A 1093 45.01 2.91 17.03
CA ARG A 1093 45.96 4.02 16.88
C ARG A 1093 45.97 4.83 18.17
N GLY A 1094 47.04 5.59 18.40
CA GLY A 1094 47.13 6.49 19.53
C GLY A 1094 48.04 7.67 19.24
N LEU A 1095 48.12 8.60 20.20
CA LEU A 1095 48.88 9.85 20.09
C LEU A 1095 50.32 9.66 19.61
N ARG A 1096 51.00 8.60 20.07
CA ARG A 1096 52.41 8.29 19.75
C ARG A 1096 52.60 7.14 18.75
N ASN A 1097 51.50 6.55 18.27
CA ASN A 1097 51.51 5.37 17.40
C ASN A 1097 50.64 5.59 16.15
N SER A 1098 50.70 6.80 15.58
CA SER A 1098 50.00 7.15 14.35
C SER A 1098 50.96 7.03 13.17
N VAL A 1099 50.54 6.31 12.13
CA VAL A 1099 51.36 6.00 10.95
C VAL A 1099 50.54 6.31 9.68
N PRO A 1100 51.13 6.95 8.65
CA PRO A 1100 50.48 7.13 7.36
C PRO A 1100 50.18 5.79 6.68
N GLY A 1101 49.08 5.74 5.93
CA GLY A 1101 48.57 4.52 5.30
C GLY A 1101 47.62 3.70 6.18
N PRO A 1102 47.05 2.61 5.61
CA PRO A 1102 45.86 1.97 6.15
C PRO A 1102 46.15 1.05 7.34
N LEU A 1103 47.38 0.56 7.47
CA LEU A 1103 47.82 -0.31 8.56
C LEU A 1103 48.96 0.31 9.36
N LEU A 1104 49.05 -0.04 10.64
CA LEU A 1104 50.23 0.26 11.44
C LEU A 1104 51.47 -0.44 10.86
N ALA A 1105 52.60 0.25 10.83
CA ALA A 1105 53.86 -0.37 10.47
C ALA A 1105 54.26 -1.43 11.52
N PRO A 1106 54.87 -2.55 11.12
CA PRO A 1106 55.45 -3.50 12.07
C PRO A 1106 56.57 -2.85 12.89
N PRO A 1107 56.90 -3.37 14.10
CA PRO A 1107 58.00 -2.87 14.91
C PRO A 1107 59.30 -2.83 14.11
N ALA A 1108 60.12 -1.81 14.34
CA ALA A 1108 61.42 -1.72 13.70
C ALA A 1108 62.27 -2.94 14.06
N GLY A 1109 62.52 -3.83 13.10
CA GLY A 1109 63.58 -4.82 13.23
C GLY A 1109 64.92 -4.09 13.39
N ALA A 1110 65.80 -4.60 14.26
CA ALA A 1110 67.13 -4.03 14.44
C ALA A 1110 67.89 -4.02 13.11
N VAL A 1111 68.41 -2.86 12.72
CA VAL A 1111 69.30 -2.72 11.57
C VAL A 1111 70.70 -3.15 12.03
N ILE A 1112 71.21 -4.26 11.51
CA ILE A 1112 72.65 -4.56 11.56
C ILE A 1112 73.28 -3.80 10.39
N ILE A 1113 74.00 -2.72 10.71
CA ILE A 1113 74.91 -2.08 9.75
C ILE A 1113 76.20 -2.91 9.79
N LEU A 1114 76.41 -3.76 8.79
CA LEU A 1114 77.75 -4.30 8.52
C LEU A 1114 78.55 -3.18 7.86
N ARG A 1115 79.58 -2.69 8.55
CA ARG A 1115 80.62 -1.85 7.95
C ARG A 1115 81.66 -2.73 7.30
#